data_AF-A0A2E9UT91-F1
#
_entry.id   AF-A0A2E9UT91-F1
#
_cell.length_a   1.000
_cell.length_b   1.000
_cell.length_c   1.000
_cell.angle_alpha   90.00
_cell.angle_beta   90.00
_cell.angle_gamma   90.00
#
_symmetry.space_group_name_H-M   'P 1'
#
loop_
_entity.id
_entity.type
_entity.pdbx_description
1 polymer ?
#
loop_
_entity_poly.entity_id
_entity_poly.type
_entity_poly.pdbx_seq_one_letter_code
_entity_poly.pdbx_strand_id
1 'polypeptide(L)'
;MAYEDGFSYFGPEFQNFSNPKVSCGRAPCGVDKSDFSFGADAALSIRTTMYQIAQLSGDSDYDGTDDNTDNCPLIANSSQSDMDLDGLGDACDKDDDGDGVLDTADAFPLDASETLDSDKDGVGDNADAFPLDASEQIDTDGDGVGNNADAFPDNLTKSVYDCVDSSFVPKLAGESTLPFEKKLVIANPASNNNQQTFLRFVNPWADSIQVQLYAIDDVGTAGGPPISFTLSAQESKQMTAQDLENGNASKGILAPLCNGEGKWQITARSSKEIQIMGLIRTPDGFLTGLTDVVPVESGSNIVYFANPSSTREQQTFLRIVNNDSAKGTVTISAIDNRGVKAAETVTFELAANSSKQMTAQDLENGNNAKGLNGKLGDGSGKWRLTIESSLDLSTQSLIRTPDGFLTNMSAIVTPNRNGSSTVSFLNPASNTAQRSFIRLINSSNESASVTISAIDDAGQIAPNGDISLTIGAGESLEFSANDLEQGDAELKLLGSLGEGSGRWRLNITSEPKIKVMSYVLTPTGFLTNMSEVSDASSSLIKVWMFNPGSNKNQASKLRVINNGSSTAKVTISGVDDAGNSGPGTDLIFNLPYASVTEITATELENGSSEKGLTGGIGDGRGKWRLTVTSDEPITVQSLLETPAGFITNLSTSAK
;
A
#
# COMPACT_ATOMS: atom_id res chain seq x y z
N MET A 1 -2.34 -25.13 34.52
CA MET A 1 -2.93 -25.74 35.73
C MET A 1 -3.61 -24.62 36.53
N ALA A 2 -4.57 -24.90 37.41
CA ALA A 2 -5.43 -23.91 38.11
C ALA A 2 -5.80 -24.46 39.51
N TYR A 3 -6.42 -23.73 40.45
CA TYR A 3 -7.12 -22.43 40.43
C TYR A 3 -6.48 -21.42 41.45
N GLU A 4 -7.06 -20.42 42.13
CA GLU A 4 -8.46 -20.07 42.47
C GLU A 4 -8.64 -18.58 42.89
N ASP A 5 -9.90 -18.22 43.19
CA ASP A 5 -10.52 -16.92 43.51
C ASP A 5 -9.98 -16.15 44.77
N GLY A 6 -10.32 -14.88 45.09
CA GLY A 6 -11.07 -13.81 44.40
C GLY A 6 -11.70 -12.73 45.35
N PHE A 7 -11.78 -11.45 44.90
CA PHE A 7 -12.55 -10.29 45.50
C PHE A 7 -12.13 -9.73 46.90
N SER A 8 -12.40 -8.48 47.35
CA SER A 8 -13.00 -7.22 46.81
C SER A 8 -12.58 -5.95 47.62
N TYR A 9 -12.98 -4.75 47.16
CA TYR A 9 -12.69 -3.38 47.68
C TYR A 9 -13.23 -2.99 49.09
N PHE A 10 -12.62 -1.94 49.68
CA PHE A 10 -13.13 -0.81 50.52
C PHE A 10 -12.27 -0.48 51.76
N GLY A 11 -12.16 0.82 52.12
CA GLY A 11 -11.44 1.31 53.32
C GLY A 11 -12.08 2.56 53.96
N PRO A 12 -11.68 2.97 55.20
CA PRO A 12 -12.37 4.01 55.98
C PRO A 12 -11.53 5.23 56.42
N GLU A 13 -12.20 6.31 56.85
CA GLU A 13 -11.61 7.56 57.38
C GLU A 13 -11.62 7.65 58.95
N PHE A 14 -11.02 8.72 59.48
CA PHE A 14 -10.80 9.02 60.92
C PHE A 14 -12.02 9.57 61.69
N GLN A 15 -11.97 9.58 63.04
CA GLN A 15 -12.29 10.76 63.89
C GLN A 15 -11.93 10.64 65.40
N ASN A 16 -11.17 11.63 65.90
CA ASN A 16 -11.17 12.29 67.24
C ASN A 16 -10.90 11.57 68.59
N PHE A 17 -10.25 12.32 69.50
CA PHE A 17 -9.74 11.94 70.85
C PHE A 17 -10.42 12.73 72.00
N SER A 18 -10.13 12.37 73.26
CA SER A 18 -10.43 13.20 74.45
C SER A 18 -9.38 13.08 75.59
N ASN A 19 -9.52 13.88 76.65
CA ASN A 19 -8.41 14.50 77.42
C ASN A 19 -8.22 13.94 78.86
N PRO A 20 -6.98 13.66 79.35
CA PRO A 20 -6.77 12.97 80.64
C PRO A 20 -6.61 13.88 81.87
N LYS A 21 -7.19 13.46 83.02
CA LYS A 21 -6.84 13.94 84.38
C LYS A 21 -7.13 12.90 85.47
N VAL A 22 -6.12 12.57 86.27
CA VAL A 22 -6.11 12.49 87.77
C VAL A 22 -4.74 11.98 88.22
N SER A 23 -4.27 12.43 89.38
CA SER A 23 -2.95 12.12 89.93
C SER A 23 -2.98 11.01 90.99
N CYS A 24 -1.87 10.25 91.08
CA CYS A 24 -1.53 9.42 92.23
C CYS A 24 -0.12 9.80 92.72
N GLY A 25 0.06 9.90 94.04
CA GLY A 25 1.31 10.39 94.64
C GLY A 25 2.09 9.29 95.39
N ARG A 26 3.40 9.50 95.52
CA ARG A 26 4.34 8.66 96.29
C ARG A 26 4.34 7.17 95.90
N ALA A 27 4.84 6.91 94.68
CA ALA A 27 5.23 5.61 94.14
C ALA A 27 4.10 4.59 93.90
N PRO A 28 3.28 4.84 92.86
CA PRO A 28 3.05 3.85 91.80
C PRO A 28 3.29 4.51 90.41
N CYS A 29 3.11 3.84 89.25
CA CYS A 29 2.56 2.51 88.94
C CYS A 29 3.39 1.79 87.87
N GLY A 30 3.40 0.46 87.91
CA GLY A 30 3.84 -0.38 86.78
C GLY A 30 2.65 -0.82 85.93
N VAL A 31 2.94 -1.32 84.73
CA VAL A 31 1.96 -1.94 83.80
C VAL A 31 2.28 -3.42 83.61
N ASP A 32 1.25 -4.26 83.57
CA ASP A 32 1.33 -5.69 83.21
C ASP A 32 0.34 -6.00 82.07
N LYS A 33 0.71 -6.98 81.24
CA LYS A 33 -0.02 -7.61 80.12
C LYS A 33 -1.43 -7.09 79.75
N SER A 34 -1.49 -6.27 78.70
CA SER A 34 -2.59 -6.32 77.71
C SER A 34 -2.22 -5.71 76.35
N ASP A 35 -1.46 -4.62 76.33
CA ASP A 35 -1.45 -3.68 75.20
C ASP A 35 -0.39 -3.98 74.12
N PHE A 36 -0.37 -5.21 73.60
CA PHE A 36 0.59 -5.63 72.55
C PHE A 36 -0.05 -6.31 71.33
N SER A 37 -1.31 -5.97 71.02
CA SER A 37 -1.96 -6.32 69.76
C SER A 37 -2.99 -5.25 69.35
N PHE A 38 -2.91 -4.85 68.07
CA PHE A 38 -3.56 -3.67 67.47
C PHE A 38 -3.05 -2.32 68.01
N GLY A 39 -2.58 -1.47 67.09
CA GLY A 39 -1.69 -0.36 67.43
C GLY A 39 -2.36 1.02 67.47
N ALA A 40 -2.04 1.75 68.54
CA ALA A 40 -1.91 3.21 68.57
C ALA A 40 -0.72 3.57 69.49
N ASP A 41 -0.19 4.79 69.37
CA ASP A 41 0.84 5.42 70.22
C ASP A 41 2.30 4.89 70.22
N ALA A 42 2.62 3.74 69.61
CA ALA A 42 4.02 3.43 69.25
C ALA A 42 4.61 4.44 68.23
N ALA A 43 3.74 5.07 67.42
CA ALA A 43 4.13 5.97 66.33
C ALA A 43 4.51 7.39 66.78
N LEU A 44 4.10 7.83 67.97
CA LEU A 44 4.32 9.22 68.42
C LEU A 44 5.61 9.38 69.25
N SER A 45 6.04 8.35 70.00
CA SER A 45 7.30 8.41 70.77
C SER A 45 8.56 8.33 69.89
N ILE A 46 8.46 7.88 68.64
CA ILE A 46 9.61 7.81 67.72
C ILE A 46 9.75 9.13 66.93
N ARG A 47 8.65 9.68 66.40
CA ARG A 47 8.68 10.92 65.59
C ARG A 47 9.14 12.16 66.36
N THR A 48 8.91 12.25 67.67
CA THR A 48 9.37 13.42 68.45
C THR A 48 10.83 13.30 68.94
N THR A 49 11.37 12.10 69.08
CA THR A 49 12.77 11.91 69.54
C THR A 49 13.76 11.90 68.38
N MET A 50 13.38 11.41 67.19
CA MET A 50 14.21 11.55 65.99
C MET A 50 14.36 13.02 65.56
N TYR A 51 13.34 13.87 65.75
CA TYR A 51 13.39 15.30 65.41
C TYR A 51 14.26 16.18 66.34
N GLN A 52 14.92 15.62 67.37
CA GLN A 52 15.76 16.38 68.31
C GLN A 52 17.12 15.74 68.66
N ILE A 53 17.50 14.64 67.99
CA ILE A 53 18.89 14.10 68.05
C ILE A 53 19.39 13.77 66.63
N ALA A 54 19.00 14.60 65.67
CA ALA A 54 19.53 14.64 64.31
C ALA A 54 19.67 16.10 63.81
N GLN A 55 19.93 17.05 64.72
CA GLN A 55 20.71 18.23 64.34
C GLN A 55 22.18 17.82 64.38
N LEU A 56 22.61 17.09 63.35
CA LEU A 56 24.02 17.10 62.95
C LEU A 56 24.35 18.54 62.49
N SER A 57 25.59 18.95 62.70
CA SER A 57 25.94 20.36 62.73
C SER A 57 26.35 20.91 61.37
N GLY A 58 25.35 21.05 60.50
CA GLY A 58 25.52 21.53 59.12
C GLY A 58 25.27 20.41 58.13
N ASP A 59 24.00 20.05 57.98
CA ASP A 59 23.38 19.32 56.86
C ASP A 59 22.09 20.13 56.61
N SER A 60 21.99 20.80 55.47
CA SER A 60 21.01 21.87 55.23
C SER A 60 19.78 21.45 54.44
N ASP A 61 19.86 20.37 53.65
CA ASP A 61 18.77 19.85 52.82
C ASP A 61 18.36 18.40 53.14
N TYR A 62 19.09 17.72 54.02
CA TYR A 62 18.81 16.40 54.59
C TYR A 62 19.03 15.21 53.64
N ASP A 63 20.00 15.30 52.73
CA ASP A 63 20.40 14.19 51.86
C ASP A 63 21.21 13.08 52.58
N GLY A 64 21.92 13.44 53.66
CA GLY A 64 22.83 12.57 54.40
C GLY A 64 24.30 13.01 54.45
N THR A 65 24.65 14.11 53.80
CA THR A 65 26.00 14.71 53.70
C THR A 65 26.08 15.99 54.55
N ASP A 66 27.24 16.26 55.18
CA ASP A 66 27.45 17.52 55.92
C ASP A 66 27.85 18.65 54.93
N ASP A 67 27.29 19.86 55.06
CA ASP A 67 27.46 21.11 54.27
C ASP A 67 28.93 21.46 53.89
N ASN A 68 29.91 20.93 54.63
CA ASN A 68 31.33 21.23 54.49
C ASN A 68 32.09 20.22 53.61
N THR A 69 31.37 19.18 53.18
CA THR A 69 31.82 18.04 52.36
C THR A 69 30.84 17.69 51.24
N ASP A 70 29.74 18.44 51.17
CA ASP A 70 28.67 18.34 50.19
C ASP A 70 28.99 19.24 48.99
N ASN A 71 28.86 18.70 47.77
CA ASN A 71 29.09 19.45 46.53
C ASN A 71 27.84 20.24 46.07
N CYS A 72 26.66 19.96 46.62
CA CYS A 72 25.43 20.73 46.43
C CYS A 72 24.70 21.06 47.74
N PRO A 73 25.27 21.86 48.69
CA PRO A 73 24.77 22.08 50.08
C PRO A 73 23.38 22.70 50.30
N LEU A 74 22.53 22.77 49.27
CA LEU A 74 21.15 23.27 49.29
C LEU A 74 20.22 22.49 48.32
N ILE A 75 20.72 21.46 47.62
CA ILE A 75 19.97 20.65 46.64
C ILE A 75 20.33 19.16 46.80
N ALA A 76 19.62 18.51 47.72
CA ALA A 76 19.83 17.12 48.17
C ALA A 76 20.13 16.11 47.04
N ASN A 77 21.36 15.59 47.01
CA ASN A 77 21.90 14.79 45.90
C ASN A 77 22.73 13.58 46.37
N SER A 78 22.20 12.78 47.31
CA SER A 78 22.87 11.75 48.13
C SER A 78 23.78 10.69 47.45
N SER A 79 23.93 10.69 46.13
CA SER A 79 25.05 10.02 45.43
C SER A 79 26.36 10.80 45.52
N GLN A 80 26.29 12.13 45.74
CA GLN A 80 27.40 13.08 45.62
C GLN A 80 28.13 12.89 44.28
N SER A 81 27.33 12.89 43.21
CA SER A 81 27.82 12.86 41.83
C SER A 81 28.46 14.19 41.47
N ASP A 82 29.54 14.11 40.71
CA ASP A 82 30.41 15.20 40.26
C ASP A 82 31.11 14.62 39.00
N MET A 83 30.61 14.93 37.81
CA MET A 83 31.03 14.25 36.57
C MET A 83 32.28 14.90 35.94
N ASP A 84 32.44 16.22 35.97
CA ASP A 84 33.62 16.93 35.48
C ASP A 84 34.77 17.08 36.51
N LEU A 85 34.45 17.03 37.81
CA LEU A 85 35.35 17.24 38.96
C LEU A 85 35.77 18.71 39.22
N ASP A 86 34.92 19.69 38.88
CA ASP A 86 34.96 21.08 39.34
C ASP A 86 34.83 21.19 40.87
N GLY A 87 33.91 20.39 41.44
CA GLY A 87 33.53 20.41 42.86
C GLY A 87 32.18 21.04 43.18
N LEU A 88 31.42 21.46 42.16
CA LEU A 88 29.95 21.39 42.15
C LEU A 88 29.51 19.93 41.93
N GLY A 89 28.20 19.68 41.82
CA GLY A 89 27.68 18.35 41.50
C GLY A 89 26.47 18.41 40.58
N ASP A 90 26.15 17.29 39.92
CA ASP A 90 25.13 17.16 38.85
C ASP A 90 23.71 17.64 39.25
N ALA A 91 23.47 17.92 40.53
CA ALA A 91 22.18 18.42 41.03
C ALA A 91 22.12 19.95 41.16
N CYS A 92 23.26 20.65 41.07
CA CYS A 92 23.37 22.08 41.29
C CYS A 92 24.27 22.83 40.30
N ASP A 93 25.03 22.13 39.46
CA ASP A 93 25.62 22.71 38.26
C ASP A 93 24.58 22.91 37.14
N LYS A 94 25.04 23.22 35.92
CA LYS A 94 24.28 23.41 34.68
C LYS A 94 25.12 23.09 33.43
N ASP A 95 26.21 22.36 33.59
CA ASP A 95 27.26 22.07 32.61
C ASP A 95 27.94 20.79 33.15
N ASP A 96 27.14 19.77 33.51
CA ASP A 96 27.51 18.70 34.48
C ASP A 96 28.81 17.94 34.13
N ASP A 97 29.18 17.86 32.85
CA ASP A 97 30.41 17.22 32.36
C ASP A 97 31.55 18.20 31.94
N GLY A 98 31.31 19.51 32.00
CA GLY A 98 32.31 20.56 31.83
C GLY A 98 32.77 20.84 30.40
N ASP A 99 32.04 20.37 29.38
CA ASP A 99 32.27 20.67 27.96
C ASP A 99 32.15 22.18 27.64
N GLY A 100 31.21 22.88 28.28
CA GLY A 100 30.85 24.28 28.00
C GLY A 100 29.50 24.49 27.31
N VAL A 101 28.72 23.43 27.10
CA VAL A 101 27.32 23.48 26.68
C VAL A 101 26.41 23.10 27.85
N LEU A 102 25.47 23.98 28.18
CA LEU A 102 24.59 23.77 29.33
C LEU A 102 23.63 22.59 29.09
N ASP A 103 23.39 21.73 30.07
CA ASP A 103 22.45 20.56 30.01
C ASP A 103 21.06 20.90 29.44
N THR A 104 20.56 22.11 29.67
CA THR A 104 19.29 22.59 29.09
C THR A 104 19.30 22.80 27.58
N ALA A 105 20.46 22.73 26.94
CA ALA A 105 20.71 22.86 25.51
C ALA A 105 21.48 21.66 24.92
N ASP A 106 22.07 20.83 25.77
CA ASP A 106 22.83 19.65 25.36
C ASP A 106 21.96 18.41 25.09
N ALA A 107 22.51 17.44 24.35
CA ALA A 107 21.91 16.14 24.06
C ALA A 107 22.44 15.02 24.97
N PHE A 108 23.67 15.12 25.46
CA PHE A 108 24.36 14.12 26.28
C PHE A 108 25.07 14.76 27.49
N PRO A 109 24.36 15.38 28.46
CA PRO A 109 24.98 16.20 29.50
C PRO A 109 25.82 15.45 30.57
N LEU A 110 26.24 14.22 30.29
CA LEU A 110 27.12 13.40 31.13
C LEU A 110 28.19 12.69 30.26
N ASP A 111 28.55 13.28 29.12
CA ASP A 111 29.62 12.85 28.22
C ASP A 111 30.19 14.06 27.45
N ALA A 112 31.20 14.70 28.04
CA ALA A 112 31.94 15.85 27.48
C ALA A 112 32.75 15.56 26.18
N SER A 113 32.35 14.56 25.40
CA SER A 113 32.74 14.35 24.02
C SER A 113 31.58 14.50 23.02
N GLU A 114 30.33 14.66 23.47
CA GLU A 114 29.14 14.81 22.64
C GLU A 114 28.20 15.92 23.12
N THR A 115 27.77 16.81 22.20
CA THR A 115 26.88 17.95 22.53
C THR A 115 25.63 18.05 21.66
N LEU A 116 25.57 17.25 20.59
CA LEU A 116 24.53 17.31 19.57
C LEU A 116 24.08 15.89 19.21
N ASP A 117 22.77 15.76 19.05
CA ASP A 117 22.07 14.64 18.41
C ASP A 117 21.17 15.26 17.33
N SER A 118 21.74 15.38 16.13
CA SER A 118 21.20 16.16 15.02
C SER A 118 19.96 15.56 14.36
N ASP A 119 19.78 14.23 14.40
CA ASP A 119 18.62 13.53 13.81
C ASP A 119 17.73 12.76 14.81
N LYS A 120 18.19 12.56 16.05
CA LYS A 120 17.44 12.09 17.24
C LYS A 120 17.32 10.58 17.38
N ASP A 121 18.44 9.92 17.10
CA ASP A 121 18.62 8.47 17.17
C ASP A 121 19.22 7.99 18.53
N GLY A 122 19.96 8.86 19.21
CA GLY A 122 20.58 8.58 20.52
C GLY A 122 22.08 8.29 20.51
N VAL A 123 22.78 8.49 19.39
CA VAL A 123 24.24 8.62 19.30
C VAL A 123 24.60 10.09 19.02
N GLY A 124 25.75 10.56 19.53
CA GLY A 124 26.19 11.94 19.34
C GLY A 124 26.91 12.21 18.03
N ASP A 125 26.80 13.44 17.53
CA ASP A 125 27.33 13.90 16.23
C ASP A 125 28.85 13.68 16.03
N ASN A 126 29.66 13.43 17.08
CA ASN A 126 31.11 13.13 16.95
C ASN A 126 31.44 11.62 16.93
N ALA A 127 30.60 10.78 17.52
CA ALA A 127 30.72 9.31 17.56
C ALA A 127 29.96 8.64 16.42
N ASP A 128 28.91 9.27 15.91
CA ASP A 128 28.13 8.77 14.78
C ASP A 128 28.86 9.00 13.43
N ALA A 129 28.79 7.99 12.57
CA ALA A 129 29.26 8.05 11.19
C ALA A 129 28.29 8.78 10.24
N PHE A 130 27.00 8.90 10.59
CA PHE A 130 25.96 9.51 9.73
C PHE A 130 25.00 10.49 10.47
N PRO A 131 25.47 11.62 11.06
CA PRO A 131 24.67 12.50 11.96
C PRO A 131 23.45 13.26 11.39
N LEU A 132 22.87 12.78 10.29
CA LEU A 132 21.67 13.29 9.62
C LEU A 132 20.77 12.16 9.08
N ASP A 133 21.06 10.89 9.39
CA ASP A 133 20.24 9.71 9.06
C ASP A 133 20.13 8.74 10.26
N ALA A 134 19.12 8.99 11.10
CA ALA A 134 18.67 8.21 12.27
C ALA A 134 18.28 6.73 12.00
N SER A 135 18.83 6.12 10.96
CA SER A 135 18.80 4.69 10.67
C SER A 135 20.20 4.07 10.48
N GLU A 136 21.28 4.86 10.55
CA GLU A 136 22.68 4.41 10.46
C GLU A 136 23.53 5.08 11.54
N GLN A 137 24.31 4.31 12.30
CA GLN A 137 25.15 4.81 13.40
C GLN A 137 26.66 4.53 13.21
N ILE A 138 27.00 3.60 12.31
CA ILE A 138 28.33 2.99 12.23
C ILE A 138 28.65 2.68 10.77
N ASP A 139 29.82 3.11 10.32
CA ASP A 139 30.53 2.58 9.14
C ASP A 139 31.74 1.78 9.66
N THR A 140 31.70 0.45 9.53
CA THR A 140 32.72 -0.44 10.15
C THR A 140 33.97 -0.63 9.29
N ASP A 141 33.93 -0.31 7.99
CA ASP A 141 35.08 -0.49 7.09
C ASP A 141 35.58 0.79 6.41
N GLY A 142 34.77 1.85 6.36
CA GLY A 142 35.09 3.17 5.83
C GLY A 142 34.68 3.41 4.36
N ASP A 143 33.79 2.59 3.79
CA ASP A 143 33.25 2.70 2.42
C ASP A 143 32.34 3.93 2.22
N GLY A 144 31.70 4.43 3.28
CA GLY A 144 30.74 5.54 3.25
C GLY A 144 29.27 5.11 3.17
N VAL A 145 28.96 3.86 3.48
CA VAL A 145 27.60 3.32 3.64
C VAL A 145 27.46 2.70 5.03
N GLY A 146 26.37 3.03 5.74
CA GLY A 146 26.17 2.56 7.10
C GLY A 146 25.85 1.07 7.20
N ASN A 147 26.22 0.47 8.33
CA ASN A 147 26.13 -0.95 8.64
C ASN A 147 24.74 -1.59 8.43
N ASN A 148 23.63 -0.84 8.48
CA ASN A 148 22.28 -1.38 8.30
C ASN A 148 21.85 -1.41 6.81
N ALA A 149 22.41 -0.53 5.98
CA ALA A 149 22.25 -0.48 4.53
C ALA A 149 23.29 -1.34 3.79
N ASP A 150 24.49 -1.47 4.34
CA ASP A 150 25.59 -2.25 3.76
C ASP A 150 25.34 -3.77 3.83
N ALA A 151 25.64 -4.43 2.71
CA ALA A 151 25.66 -5.87 2.56
C ALA A 151 26.91 -6.59 3.10
N PHE A 152 28.06 -5.90 3.27
CA PHE A 152 29.33 -6.47 3.72
C PHE A 152 30.16 -5.55 4.66
N PRO A 153 29.68 -5.17 5.88
CA PRO A 153 30.34 -4.19 6.79
C PRO A 153 31.79 -4.41 7.25
N ASP A 154 32.49 -5.43 6.74
CA ASP A 154 33.90 -5.72 6.99
C ASP A 154 34.77 -5.55 5.71
N ASN A 155 34.28 -4.85 4.67
CA ASN A 155 34.86 -4.87 3.32
C ASN A 155 34.64 -3.56 2.52
N LEU A 156 35.54 -2.59 2.78
CA LEU A 156 35.83 -1.26 2.16
C LEU A 156 35.78 -1.13 0.62
N THR A 157 35.43 -2.19 -0.11
CA THR A 157 35.29 -2.19 -1.57
C THR A 157 33.94 -2.69 -2.06
N LYS A 158 33.00 -3.05 -1.16
CA LYS A 158 31.70 -3.63 -1.53
C LYS A 158 30.55 -3.32 -0.55
N SER A 159 30.06 -2.10 -0.55
CA SER A 159 28.76 -1.78 0.08
C SER A 159 27.53 -2.56 -0.47
N VAL A 160 27.67 -3.24 -1.62
CA VAL A 160 26.56 -3.88 -2.36
C VAL A 160 26.97 -5.24 -2.95
N TYR A 161 26.02 -6.17 -3.01
CA TYR A 161 26.21 -7.48 -3.65
C TYR A 161 26.56 -7.36 -5.14
N ASP A 162 27.67 -8.01 -5.51
CA ASP A 162 28.32 -7.97 -6.82
C ASP A 162 27.64 -8.96 -7.80
N CYS A 163 26.48 -8.55 -8.36
CA CYS A 163 25.51 -9.48 -8.95
C CYS A 163 25.36 -9.46 -10.48
N VAL A 164 26.19 -8.67 -11.18
CA VAL A 164 26.17 -8.60 -12.66
C VAL A 164 26.91 -9.79 -13.28
N ASP A 165 26.43 -11.01 -13.02
CA ASP A 165 26.78 -12.15 -13.87
C ASP A 165 26.00 -12.06 -15.19
N SER A 166 26.55 -11.29 -16.13
CA SER A 166 26.07 -11.21 -17.52
C SER A 166 26.08 -12.54 -18.27
N SER A 167 26.63 -13.62 -17.71
CA SER A 167 26.51 -14.99 -18.22
C SER A 167 25.41 -15.83 -17.56
N PHE A 168 24.79 -15.34 -16.47
CA PHE A 168 23.64 -15.98 -15.85
C PHE A 168 22.39 -15.77 -16.71
N VAL A 169 22.12 -16.74 -17.59
CA VAL A 169 20.88 -16.81 -18.36
C VAL A 169 19.83 -17.58 -17.53
N PRO A 170 18.69 -16.95 -17.16
CA PRO A 170 17.54 -17.68 -16.66
C PRO A 170 17.15 -18.78 -17.65
N LYS A 171 17.11 -20.04 -17.19
CA LYS A 171 16.62 -21.17 -18.00
C LYS A 171 15.30 -20.83 -18.68
N LEU A 172 14.98 -21.45 -19.82
CA LEU A 172 13.64 -21.32 -20.39
C LEU A 172 12.60 -22.06 -19.53
N ALA A 173 11.33 -21.68 -19.61
CA ALA A 173 10.26 -22.31 -18.83
C ALA A 173 10.18 -23.84 -19.06
N GLY A 174 10.44 -24.30 -20.28
CA GLY A 174 10.52 -25.73 -20.63
C GLY A 174 11.78 -26.47 -20.15
N GLU A 175 12.77 -25.76 -19.61
CA GLU A 175 14.01 -26.29 -19.02
C GLU A 175 14.01 -26.21 -17.48
N SER A 176 12.98 -25.57 -16.92
CA SER A 176 12.71 -25.42 -15.51
C SER A 176 12.03 -26.68 -14.95
N THR A 177 12.35 -27.06 -13.71
CA THR A 177 11.58 -28.07 -12.95
C THR A 177 10.29 -27.48 -12.34
N LEU A 178 10.09 -26.17 -12.46
CA LEU A 178 8.91 -25.42 -12.07
C LEU A 178 8.20 -24.95 -13.35
N PRO A 179 7.11 -25.61 -13.80
CA PRO A 179 6.57 -25.46 -15.15
C PRO A 179 5.55 -24.32 -15.31
N PHE A 180 5.08 -23.72 -14.21
CA PHE A 180 4.16 -22.58 -14.25
C PHE A 180 4.95 -21.27 -14.15
N GLU A 181 4.76 -20.35 -15.10
CA GLU A 181 5.43 -19.04 -15.13
C GLU A 181 4.40 -17.91 -15.12
N LYS A 182 4.69 -16.83 -14.38
CA LYS A 182 3.94 -15.57 -14.35
C LYS A 182 4.94 -14.41 -14.40
N LYS A 183 4.62 -13.34 -15.13
CA LYS A 183 5.50 -12.17 -15.31
C LYS A 183 4.86 -10.91 -14.72
N LEU A 184 5.70 -10.04 -14.17
CA LEU A 184 5.38 -8.65 -13.84
C LEU A 184 6.40 -7.75 -14.55
N VAL A 185 5.91 -6.94 -15.49
CA VAL A 185 6.76 -6.14 -16.39
C VAL A 185 7.33 -4.87 -15.74
N ILE A 186 6.90 -4.54 -14.51
CA ILE A 186 7.44 -3.44 -13.72
C ILE A 186 7.51 -3.81 -12.24
N ALA A 187 8.70 -3.63 -11.68
CA ALA A 187 8.92 -3.33 -10.27
C ALA A 187 9.93 -2.18 -10.17
N ASN A 188 9.65 -1.21 -9.32
CA ASN A 188 10.62 -0.17 -8.99
C ASN A 188 11.75 -0.75 -8.13
N PRO A 189 12.99 -0.24 -8.26
CA PRO A 189 14.07 -0.59 -7.36
C PRO A 189 13.79 0.01 -5.97
N ALA A 190 14.42 -0.53 -4.94
CA ALA A 190 14.20 -0.14 -3.56
C ALA A 190 14.68 1.28 -3.27
N SER A 191 15.77 1.70 -3.93
CA SER A 191 16.28 3.08 -3.98
C SER A 191 15.27 4.13 -4.44
N ASN A 192 14.12 3.74 -5.01
CA ASN A 192 13.02 4.65 -5.31
C ASN A 192 12.08 4.84 -4.11
N ASN A 193 12.57 5.52 -3.08
CA ASN A 193 11.86 5.80 -1.82
C ASN A 193 10.45 6.41 -2.01
N ASN A 194 10.23 7.17 -3.08
CA ASN A 194 8.95 7.80 -3.40
C ASN A 194 7.89 6.86 -4.00
N GLN A 195 8.27 5.66 -4.45
CA GLN A 195 7.40 4.75 -5.20
C GLN A 195 7.75 3.27 -4.97
N GLN A 196 7.64 2.80 -3.73
CA GLN A 196 8.00 1.43 -3.38
C GLN A 196 7.06 0.41 -4.02
N THR A 197 7.61 -0.55 -4.78
CA THR A 197 6.85 -1.70 -5.30
C THR A 197 6.65 -2.76 -4.21
N PHE A 198 5.47 -3.38 -4.23
CA PHE A 198 5.12 -4.54 -3.42
C PHE A 198 4.62 -5.67 -4.33
N LEU A 199 5.17 -6.86 -4.15
CA LEU A 199 4.75 -8.08 -4.84
C LEU A 199 3.99 -8.96 -3.84
N ARG A 200 2.72 -9.26 -4.14
CA ARG A 200 1.91 -10.21 -3.37
C ARG A 200 1.84 -11.53 -4.14
N PHE A 201 2.39 -12.60 -3.56
CA PHE A 201 2.31 -13.96 -4.07
C PHE A 201 1.28 -14.74 -3.25
N VAL A 202 0.42 -15.51 -3.92
CA VAL A 202 -0.70 -16.23 -3.29
C VAL A 202 -0.70 -17.68 -3.75
N ASN A 203 -0.68 -18.62 -2.79
CA ASN A 203 -0.95 -20.02 -3.03
C ASN A 203 -2.46 -20.30 -2.85
N PRO A 204 -3.21 -20.63 -3.92
CA PRO A 204 -4.62 -21.02 -3.79
C PRO A 204 -4.84 -22.50 -3.43
N TRP A 205 -3.78 -23.31 -3.29
CA TRP A 205 -3.85 -24.77 -3.13
C TRP A 205 -3.64 -25.23 -1.68
N ALA A 206 -4.11 -26.45 -1.40
CA ALA A 206 -3.95 -27.13 -0.11
C ALA A 206 -2.57 -27.81 0.08
N ASP A 207 -1.67 -27.73 -0.90
CA ASP A 207 -0.29 -28.19 -0.83
C ASP A 207 0.67 -26.99 -0.82
N SER A 208 1.85 -27.14 -0.21
CA SER A 208 2.92 -26.14 -0.33
C SER A 208 3.51 -26.09 -1.74
N ILE A 209 3.92 -24.91 -2.18
CA ILE A 209 4.46 -24.63 -3.52
C ILE A 209 5.90 -24.13 -3.42
N GLN A 210 6.77 -24.67 -4.26
CA GLN A 210 8.11 -24.10 -4.51
C GLN A 210 7.99 -22.98 -5.54
N VAL A 211 8.58 -21.82 -5.24
CA VAL A 211 8.60 -20.62 -6.09
C VAL A 211 10.04 -20.19 -6.32
N GLN A 212 10.36 -19.78 -7.54
CA GLN A 212 11.62 -19.12 -7.90
C GLN A 212 11.35 -17.80 -8.63
N LEU A 213 11.96 -16.71 -8.18
CA LEU A 213 11.90 -15.41 -8.86
C LEU A 213 13.20 -15.17 -9.61
N TYR A 214 13.07 -14.73 -10.85
CA TYR A 214 14.15 -14.20 -11.68
C TYR A 214 13.82 -12.72 -11.95
N ALA A 215 14.84 -11.87 -12.02
CA ALA A 215 14.67 -10.48 -12.38
C ALA A 215 15.57 -10.10 -13.55
N ILE A 216 15.08 -9.20 -14.40
CA ILE A 216 15.84 -8.59 -15.50
C ILE A 216 15.61 -7.08 -15.44
N ASP A 217 16.67 -6.28 -15.54
CA ASP A 217 16.60 -4.81 -15.40
C ASP A 217 16.11 -4.09 -16.68
N ASP A 218 16.21 -2.76 -16.78
CA ASP A 218 15.76 -2.04 -17.98
C ASP A 218 16.67 -2.26 -19.21
N VAL A 219 17.95 -2.61 -19.02
CA VAL A 219 18.90 -2.83 -20.13
C VAL A 219 18.99 -4.29 -20.59
N GLY A 220 18.43 -5.22 -19.82
CA GLY A 220 18.36 -6.66 -20.15
C GLY A 220 19.30 -7.53 -19.31
N THR A 221 19.89 -7.00 -18.24
CA THR A 221 20.79 -7.71 -17.32
C THR A 221 19.99 -8.51 -16.29
N ALA A 222 20.40 -9.75 -16.01
CA ALA A 222 19.77 -10.57 -14.98
C ALA A 222 20.24 -10.16 -13.57
N GLY A 223 19.29 -10.00 -12.64
CA GLY A 223 19.54 -9.71 -11.22
C GLY A 223 19.96 -10.95 -10.44
N GLY A 224 21.15 -11.48 -10.74
CA GLY A 224 21.78 -12.59 -10.02
C GLY A 224 21.02 -13.93 -10.04
N PRO A 225 21.37 -14.86 -9.12
CA PRO A 225 20.70 -16.16 -8.96
C PRO A 225 19.26 -16.02 -8.45
N PRO A 226 18.36 -16.97 -8.75
CA PRO A 226 16.94 -16.81 -8.46
C PRO A 226 16.59 -16.94 -6.98
N ILE A 227 15.86 -15.96 -6.45
CA ILE A 227 15.22 -16.02 -5.12
C ILE A 227 14.34 -17.26 -5.07
N SER A 228 14.69 -18.21 -4.21
CA SER A 228 14.00 -19.49 -4.09
C SER A 228 13.31 -19.59 -2.73
N PHE A 229 11.98 -19.71 -2.71
CA PHE A 229 11.20 -19.78 -1.47
C PHE A 229 10.02 -20.75 -1.56
N THR A 230 9.49 -21.14 -0.40
CA THR A 230 8.24 -21.91 -0.30
C THR A 230 7.09 -21.00 0.09
N LEU A 231 5.93 -21.21 -0.53
CA LEU A 231 4.62 -20.83 0.01
C LEU A 231 4.00 -22.07 0.64
N SER A 232 3.61 -22.00 1.91
CA SER A 232 2.87 -23.06 2.58
C SER A 232 1.48 -23.23 1.95
N ALA A 233 0.80 -24.35 2.25
CA ALA A 233 -0.59 -24.54 1.87
C ALA A 233 -1.43 -23.31 2.21
N GLN A 234 -2.16 -22.77 1.22
CA GLN A 234 -2.99 -21.58 1.33
C GLN A 234 -2.31 -20.25 1.73
N GLU A 235 -0.99 -20.19 1.92
CA GLU A 235 -0.24 -18.99 2.32
C GLU A 235 -0.32 -17.86 1.27
N SER A 236 -0.29 -16.60 1.73
CA SER A 236 -0.08 -15.41 0.90
C SER A 236 1.07 -14.59 1.47
N LYS A 237 2.11 -14.33 0.67
CA LYS A 237 3.34 -13.63 1.08
C LYS A 237 3.48 -12.30 0.33
N GLN A 238 3.84 -11.24 1.04
CA GLN A 238 4.09 -9.93 0.43
C GLN A 238 5.56 -9.52 0.62
N MET A 239 6.20 -9.17 -0.49
CA MET A 239 7.59 -8.72 -0.58
C MET A 239 7.62 -7.27 -1.08
N THR A 240 8.54 -6.46 -0.58
CA THR A 240 8.84 -5.11 -1.09
C THR A 240 9.96 -5.18 -2.13
N ALA A 241 10.31 -4.06 -2.77
CA ALA A 241 11.56 -3.97 -3.52
C ALA A 241 12.79 -4.26 -2.63
N GLN A 242 12.87 -3.67 -1.42
CA GLN A 242 13.96 -3.91 -0.44
C GLN A 242 14.11 -5.40 -0.07
N ASP A 243 13.00 -6.10 0.17
CA ASP A 243 13.00 -7.53 0.49
C ASP A 243 13.63 -8.39 -0.63
N LEU A 244 13.61 -7.89 -1.87
CA LEU A 244 14.13 -8.56 -3.05
C LEU A 244 15.56 -8.12 -3.36
N GLU A 245 15.88 -6.82 -3.25
CA GLU A 245 17.21 -6.27 -3.57
C GLU A 245 18.25 -6.52 -2.46
N ASN A 246 17.88 -6.45 -1.19
CA ASN A 246 18.78 -6.72 -0.05
C ASN A 246 18.54 -8.12 0.56
N GLY A 247 17.42 -8.76 0.23
CA GLY A 247 16.98 -10.01 0.84
C GLY A 247 16.18 -9.82 2.13
N ASN A 248 15.61 -10.90 2.65
CA ASN A 248 14.89 -10.91 3.92
C ASN A 248 14.72 -12.34 4.47
N ALA A 249 15.59 -12.72 5.41
CA ALA A 249 15.58 -14.04 6.01
C ALA A 249 14.24 -14.40 6.70
N SER A 250 13.55 -13.43 7.32
CA SER A 250 12.25 -13.66 7.98
C SER A 250 11.13 -14.06 6.99
N LYS A 251 11.25 -13.66 5.72
CA LYS A 251 10.33 -14.04 4.63
C LYS A 251 10.76 -15.30 3.88
N GLY A 252 11.95 -15.82 4.18
CA GLY A 252 12.60 -16.93 3.49
C GLY A 252 13.41 -16.53 2.26
N ILE A 253 13.77 -15.25 2.13
CA ILE A 253 14.60 -14.72 1.04
C ILE A 253 16.04 -14.69 1.53
N LEU A 254 16.82 -15.71 1.19
CA LEU A 254 18.21 -15.91 1.63
C LEU A 254 19.27 -15.50 0.59
N ALA A 255 18.82 -15.05 -0.58
CA ALA A 255 19.66 -14.51 -1.64
C ALA A 255 18.96 -13.25 -2.20
N PRO A 256 19.69 -12.15 -2.46
CA PRO A 256 19.16 -10.95 -3.10
C PRO A 256 19.13 -11.02 -4.63
N LEU A 257 18.33 -10.14 -5.25
CA LEU A 257 18.46 -9.72 -6.66
C LEU A 257 19.51 -8.62 -6.87
N CYS A 258 19.87 -7.91 -5.78
CA CYS A 258 20.84 -6.82 -5.73
C CYS A 258 20.35 -5.58 -6.51
N ASN A 259 21.21 -4.58 -6.70
CA ASN A 259 20.85 -3.32 -7.38
C ASN A 259 21.05 -3.45 -8.90
N GLY A 260 20.03 -3.13 -9.70
CA GLY A 260 20.06 -3.21 -11.18
C GLY A 260 19.82 -1.86 -11.87
N GLU A 261 19.99 -1.79 -13.20
CA GLU A 261 19.77 -0.52 -13.92
C GLU A 261 18.27 -0.27 -14.16
N GLY A 262 17.70 0.67 -13.39
CA GLY A 262 16.34 1.17 -13.61
C GLY A 262 15.26 0.30 -12.95
N LYS A 263 14.25 -0.12 -13.72
CA LYS A 263 13.11 -0.91 -13.23
C LYS A 263 13.23 -2.38 -13.60
N TRP A 264 13.01 -3.24 -12.61
CA TRP A 264 12.97 -4.68 -12.78
C TRP A 264 11.74 -5.16 -13.57
N GLN A 265 11.96 -6.29 -14.23
CA GLN A 265 10.99 -7.17 -14.84
C GLN A 265 11.08 -8.49 -14.06
N ILE A 266 10.03 -8.88 -13.34
CA ILE A 266 10.06 -10.04 -12.44
C ILE A 266 9.35 -11.21 -13.10
N THR A 267 10.07 -12.32 -13.28
CA THR A 267 9.53 -13.59 -13.76
C THR A 267 9.50 -14.58 -12.60
N ALA A 268 8.30 -15.00 -12.20
CA ALA A 268 8.08 -15.96 -11.13
C ALA A 268 7.72 -17.33 -11.69
N ARG A 269 8.47 -18.37 -11.30
CA ARG A 269 8.18 -19.77 -11.63
C ARG A 269 7.73 -20.55 -10.42
N SER A 270 6.85 -21.52 -10.63
CA SER A 270 6.20 -22.26 -9.53
C SER A 270 5.88 -23.72 -9.87
N SER A 271 5.81 -24.57 -8.84
CA SER A 271 5.50 -26.00 -8.98
C SER A 271 4.02 -26.31 -9.23
N LYS A 272 3.14 -25.36 -8.91
CA LYS A 272 1.71 -25.29 -9.27
C LYS A 272 1.37 -23.81 -9.52
N GLU A 273 0.34 -23.53 -10.29
CA GLU A 273 -0.09 -22.14 -10.58
C GLU A 273 -0.30 -21.33 -9.30
N ILE A 274 0.40 -20.20 -9.19
CA ILE A 274 0.21 -19.18 -8.15
C ILE A 274 -0.42 -17.92 -8.73
N GLN A 275 -1.08 -17.15 -7.89
CA GLN A 275 -1.56 -15.81 -8.25
C GLN A 275 -0.57 -14.76 -7.75
N ILE A 276 -0.35 -13.72 -8.55
CA ILE A 276 0.62 -12.66 -8.25
C ILE A 276 -0.03 -11.30 -8.51
N MET A 277 0.24 -10.33 -7.64
CA MET A 277 -0.16 -8.94 -7.82
C MET A 277 1.09 -8.06 -7.67
N GLY A 278 1.45 -7.34 -8.74
CA GLY A 278 2.37 -6.20 -8.69
C GLY A 278 1.62 -4.94 -8.29
N LEU A 279 2.02 -4.36 -7.16
CA LEU A 279 1.40 -3.22 -6.50
C LEU A 279 2.45 -2.11 -6.31
N ILE A 280 2.02 -0.86 -6.24
CA ILE A 280 2.86 0.29 -5.89
C ILE A 280 2.27 1.03 -4.69
N ARG A 281 3.13 1.44 -3.77
CA ARG A 281 2.78 2.32 -2.65
C ARG A 281 3.35 3.72 -2.89
N THR A 282 2.52 4.73 -2.68
CA THR A 282 2.89 6.15 -2.76
C THR A 282 3.27 6.70 -1.38
N PRO A 283 3.86 7.91 -1.26
CA PRO A 283 4.41 8.41 0.01
C PRO A 283 3.35 8.62 1.11
N ASP A 284 2.09 8.89 0.74
CA ASP A 284 0.93 8.93 1.64
C ASP A 284 0.49 7.54 2.15
N GLY A 285 1.18 6.49 1.70
CA GLY A 285 0.91 5.09 2.01
C GLY A 285 -0.16 4.44 1.13
N PHE A 286 -0.83 5.16 0.24
CA PHE A 286 -1.87 4.58 -0.63
C PHE A 286 -1.28 3.54 -1.58
N LEU A 287 -2.07 2.50 -1.90
CA LEU A 287 -1.65 1.34 -2.65
C LEU A 287 -2.50 1.20 -3.92
N THR A 288 -1.89 1.00 -5.08
CA THR A 288 -2.61 0.76 -6.34
C THR A 288 -1.97 -0.34 -7.19
N GLY A 289 -2.72 -0.92 -8.12
CA GLY A 289 -2.28 -2.00 -9.00
C GLY A 289 -1.42 -1.51 -10.17
N LEU A 290 -0.29 -2.19 -10.41
CA LEU A 290 0.56 -2.02 -11.60
C LEU A 290 0.58 -3.26 -12.50
N THR A 291 -0.31 -4.23 -12.27
CA THR A 291 -0.17 -5.58 -12.86
C THR A 291 -0.58 -5.68 -14.33
N ASP A 292 -1.53 -4.87 -14.80
CA ASP A 292 -2.07 -5.00 -16.16
C ASP A 292 -1.08 -4.62 -17.27
N VAL A 293 -1.22 -5.29 -18.41
CA VAL A 293 -0.64 -4.93 -19.70
C VAL A 293 -1.75 -4.60 -20.69
N VAL A 294 -1.41 -3.88 -21.76
CA VAL A 294 -2.39 -3.51 -22.79
C VAL A 294 -2.83 -4.75 -23.60
N PRO A 295 -4.05 -4.77 -24.14
CA PRO A 295 -4.48 -5.88 -24.99
C PRO A 295 -3.63 -6.00 -26.27
N VAL A 296 -3.34 -7.24 -26.65
CA VAL A 296 -2.73 -7.57 -27.96
C VAL A 296 -3.84 -7.92 -28.94
N GLU A 297 -3.92 -7.18 -30.05
CA GLU A 297 -4.94 -7.35 -31.07
C GLU A 297 -4.30 -7.52 -32.46
N SER A 298 -4.62 -8.62 -33.13
CA SER A 298 -4.02 -9.02 -34.43
C SER A 298 -2.47 -9.11 -34.43
N GLY A 299 -1.84 -9.22 -33.26
CA GLY A 299 -0.38 -9.24 -33.07
C GLY A 299 0.22 -7.92 -32.57
N SER A 300 -0.52 -6.81 -32.58
CA SER A 300 -0.03 -5.50 -32.13
C SER A 300 -0.54 -5.18 -30.72
N ASN A 301 0.31 -4.56 -29.88
CA ASN A 301 -0.07 -4.08 -28.54
C ASN A 301 -0.86 -2.76 -28.69
N ILE A 302 -2.09 -2.66 -28.14
CA ILE A 302 -2.99 -1.51 -28.36
C ILE A 302 -3.23 -0.69 -27.07
N VAL A 303 -2.69 0.53 -27.02
CA VAL A 303 -2.96 1.50 -25.94
C VAL A 303 -4.26 2.25 -26.26
N TYR A 304 -5.30 2.07 -25.44
CA TYR A 304 -6.59 2.75 -25.60
C TYR A 304 -6.70 4.10 -24.87
N PHE A 305 -5.76 4.38 -23.97
CA PHE A 305 -5.69 5.62 -23.19
C PHE A 305 -4.25 6.12 -23.14
N ALA A 306 -3.97 7.20 -23.86
CA ALA A 306 -2.76 8.00 -23.73
C ALA A 306 -3.11 9.49 -23.80
N ASN A 307 -2.97 10.19 -22.68
CA ASN A 307 -3.03 11.65 -22.62
C ASN A 307 -1.90 12.29 -23.47
N PRO A 308 -2.18 13.39 -24.20
CA PRO A 308 -1.18 14.14 -24.95
C PRO A 308 -0.26 14.95 -24.02
N SER A 309 0.89 15.43 -24.51
CA SER A 309 1.89 16.15 -23.69
C SER A 309 1.39 17.48 -23.13
N SER A 310 0.35 18.06 -23.73
CA SER A 310 -0.37 19.22 -23.22
C SER A 310 -1.09 18.95 -21.87
N THR A 311 -1.35 17.68 -21.53
CA THR A 311 -2.00 17.27 -20.26
C THR A 311 -0.94 17.06 -19.17
N ARG A 312 -0.31 18.16 -18.74
CA ARG A 312 0.87 18.14 -17.84
C ARG A 312 0.61 17.47 -16.49
N GLU A 313 -0.58 17.67 -15.92
CA GLU A 313 -0.97 17.13 -14.61
C GLU A 313 -1.25 15.61 -14.64
N GLN A 314 -1.31 14.99 -15.82
CA GLN A 314 -1.56 13.56 -16.01
C GLN A 314 -0.78 13.04 -17.23
N GLN A 315 0.55 13.10 -17.15
CA GLN A 315 1.41 12.75 -18.28
C GLN A 315 1.37 11.23 -18.54
N THR A 316 1.14 10.83 -19.80
CA THR A 316 1.31 9.42 -20.19
C THR A 316 2.77 9.02 -20.08
N PHE A 317 2.99 7.84 -19.51
CA PHE A 317 4.25 7.15 -19.38
C PHE A 317 4.06 5.72 -19.91
N LEU A 318 4.58 5.48 -21.11
CA LEU A 318 4.51 4.19 -21.80
C LEU A 318 5.76 3.37 -21.46
N ARG A 319 5.58 2.13 -20.99
CA ARG A 319 6.65 1.15 -20.79
C ARG A 319 6.44 -0.02 -21.74
N ILE A 320 7.46 -0.33 -22.56
CA ILE A 320 7.46 -1.47 -23.47
C ILE A 320 8.58 -2.41 -23.03
N VAL A 321 8.25 -3.66 -22.74
CA VAL A 321 9.20 -4.75 -22.42
C VAL A 321 9.27 -5.72 -23.60
N ASN A 322 10.49 -6.10 -23.98
CA ASN A 322 10.75 -7.21 -24.87
C ASN A 322 10.86 -8.52 -24.06
N ASN A 323 10.02 -9.50 -24.36
CA ASN A 323 10.08 -10.83 -23.74
C ASN A 323 11.06 -11.78 -24.43
N ASP A 324 11.54 -11.46 -25.63
CA ASP A 324 12.41 -12.33 -26.43
C ASP A 324 13.89 -12.16 -26.08
N SER A 325 14.62 -13.28 -26.17
CA SER A 325 16.10 -13.32 -26.15
C SER A 325 16.73 -12.78 -27.45
N ALA A 326 15.98 -12.07 -28.28
CA ALA A 326 16.40 -11.46 -29.53
C ALA A 326 16.08 -9.95 -29.52
N LYS A 327 16.95 -9.14 -30.13
CA LYS A 327 16.67 -7.71 -30.36
C LYS A 327 15.82 -7.53 -31.62
N GLY A 328 15.09 -6.42 -31.71
CA GLY A 328 14.30 -6.09 -32.89
C GLY A 328 13.75 -4.67 -32.90
N THR A 329 13.17 -4.29 -34.02
CA THR A 329 12.59 -2.95 -34.22
C THR A 329 11.17 -2.89 -33.66
N VAL A 330 10.86 -1.82 -32.93
CA VAL A 330 9.52 -1.48 -32.45
C VAL A 330 9.04 -0.23 -33.19
N THR A 331 7.81 -0.26 -33.67
CA THR A 331 7.15 0.86 -34.36
C THR A 331 5.90 1.26 -33.61
N ILE A 332 5.74 2.55 -33.31
CA ILE A 332 4.56 3.13 -32.68
C ILE A 332 3.86 4.03 -33.68
N SER A 333 2.63 3.70 -34.02
CA SER A 333 1.71 4.57 -34.75
C SER A 333 0.55 5.01 -33.85
N ALA A 334 -0.14 6.10 -34.20
CA ALA A 334 -1.16 6.68 -33.35
C ALA A 334 -2.37 7.21 -34.13
N ILE A 335 -3.53 7.25 -33.46
CA ILE A 335 -4.77 7.85 -33.93
C ILE A 335 -5.33 8.75 -32.82
N ASP A 336 -5.69 9.98 -33.17
CA ASP A 336 -6.26 10.97 -32.22
C ASP A 336 -7.74 10.70 -31.90
N ASN A 337 -8.34 11.47 -30.98
CA ASN A 337 -9.77 11.31 -30.62
C ASN A 337 -10.70 11.42 -31.83
N ARG A 338 -10.33 12.14 -32.90
CA ARG A 338 -11.16 12.39 -34.09
C ARG A 338 -11.03 11.27 -35.15
N GLY A 339 -10.23 10.24 -34.88
CA GLY A 339 -9.92 9.19 -35.84
C GLY A 339 -8.79 9.54 -36.83
N VAL A 340 -8.11 10.67 -36.64
CA VAL A 340 -7.02 11.11 -37.53
C VAL A 340 -5.72 10.39 -37.14
N LYS A 341 -5.11 9.69 -38.10
CA LYS A 341 -3.78 9.08 -37.95
C LYS A 341 -2.70 10.15 -37.82
N ALA A 342 -1.71 9.91 -36.97
CA ALA A 342 -0.46 10.67 -36.98
C ALA A 342 0.21 10.60 -38.36
N ALA A 343 0.85 11.70 -38.78
CA ALA A 343 1.50 11.80 -40.09
C ALA A 343 2.85 11.07 -40.18
N GLU A 344 3.48 10.86 -39.02
CA GLU A 344 4.75 10.15 -38.82
C GLU A 344 4.53 9.02 -37.79
N THR A 345 5.56 8.18 -37.61
CA THR A 345 5.60 7.11 -36.59
C THR A 345 6.87 7.25 -35.75
N VAL A 346 6.86 6.71 -34.54
CA VAL A 346 8.06 6.61 -33.70
C VAL A 346 8.65 5.21 -33.85
N THR A 347 9.95 5.11 -34.15
CA THR A 347 10.66 3.84 -34.34
C THR A 347 11.96 3.76 -33.54
N PHE A 348 12.23 2.60 -32.95
CA PHE A 348 13.47 2.33 -32.21
C PHE A 348 13.84 0.85 -32.23
N GLU A 349 15.12 0.54 -32.02
CA GLU A 349 15.57 -0.81 -31.69
C GLU A 349 15.39 -1.06 -30.18
N LEU A 350 14.87 -2.24 -29.83
CA LEU A 350 14.76 -2.74 -28.46
C LEU A 350 15.66 -3.97 -28.32
N ALA A 351 16.43 -4.05 -27.23
CA ALA A 351 17.40 -5.14 -27.03
C ALA A 351 16.72 -6.40 -26.47
N ALA A 352 17.42 -7.53 -26.54
CA ALA A 352 16.95 -8.80 -25.98
C ALA A 352 16.66 -8.65 -24.48
N ASN A 353 15.49 -9.12 -24.04
CA ASN A 353 14.99 -9.00 -22.66
C ASN A 353 14.97 -7.58 -22.06
N SER A 354 15.13 -6.50 -22.85
CA SER A 354 15.24 -5.13 -22.33
C SER A 354 13.91 -4.38 -22.35
N SER A 355 13.83 -3.26 -21.64
CA SER A 355 12.70 -2.34 -21.68
C SER A 355 13.03 -1.02 -22.39
N LYS A 356 12.00 -0.25 -22.74
CA LYS A 356 12.14 1.18 -23.03
C LYS A 356 10.93 1.95 -22.49
N GLN A 357 11.21 3.11 -21.88
CA GLN A 357 10.21 3.97 -21.23
C GLN A 357 10.20 5.38 -21.83
N MET A 358 9.00 5.85 -22.20
CA MET A 358 8.79 7.10 -22.93
C MET A 358 7.51 7.81 -22.50
N THR A 359 7.56 9.14 -22.46
CA THR A 359 6.43 10.00 -22.11
C THR A 359 5.63 10.40 -23.34
N ALA A 360 4.43 10.95 -23.15
CA ALA A 360 3.71 11.65 -24.21
C ALA A 360 4.59 12.69 -24.93
N GLN A 361 5.44 13.43 -24.20
CA GLN A 361 6.31 14.44 -24.80
C GLN A 361 7.41 13.83 -25.69
N ASP A 362 7.98 12.69 -25.28
CA ASP A 362 8.97 11.95 -26.07
C ASP A 362 8.37 11.43 -27.39
N LEU A 363 7.08 11.08 -27.39
CA LEU A 363 6.36 10.59 -28.58
C LEU A 363 5.92 11.73 -29.51
N GLU A 364 5.38 12.82 -28.98
CA GLU A 364 4.82 13.91 -29.79
C GLU A 364 5.91 14.77 -30.44
N ASN A 365 7.02 15.03 -29.74
CA ASN A 365 8.15 15.80 -30.26
C ASN A 365 9.22 14.93 -30.93
N GLY A 366 9.32 13.65 -30.55
CA GLY A 366 10.49 12.79 -30.80
C GLY A 366 11.59 13.00 -29.75
N ASN A 367 12.38 11.96 -29.48
CA ASN A 367 13.53 12.06 -28.57
C ASN A 367 14.72 11.17 -29.02
N ASN A 368 15.59 11.76 -29.84
CA ASN A 368 16.81 11.12 -30.32
C ASN A 368 17.74 10.65 -29.19
N ALA A 369 17.75 11.33 -28.02
CA ALA A 369 18.60 10.95 -26.89
C ALA A 369 18.14 9.65 -26.20
N LYS A 370 16.87 9.27 -26.36
CA LYS A 370 16.34 7.94 -25.97
C LYS A 370 16.45 6.88 -27.08
N GLY A 371 17.00 7.25 -28.23
CA GLY A 371 17.04 6.43 -29.44
C GLY A 371 15.70 6.35 -30.19
N LEU A 372 14.77 7.28 -29.95
CA LEU A 372 13.49 7.36 -30.66
C LEU A 372 13.67 8.15 -31.96
N ASN A 373 13.33 7.54 -33.09
CA ASN A 373 13.38 8.16 -34.42
C ASN A 373 11.96 8.50 -34.88
N GLY A 374 11.74 9.69 -35.42
CA GLY A 374 10.40 10.18 -35.76
C GLY A 374 9.61 10.64 -34.54
N LYS A 375 8.33 10.97 -34.75
CA LYS A 375 7.42 11.59 -33.78
C LYS A 375 5.96 11.41 -34.19
N LEU A 376 5.01 11.82 -33.34
CA LEU A 376 3.57 11.80 -33.63
C LEU A 376 2.97 13.18 -33.96
N GLY A 377 3.55 14.27 -33.44
CA GLY A 377 2.92 15.61 -33.43
C GLY A 377 1.85 15.76 -32.34
N ASP A 378 1.21 16.93 -32.24
CA ASP A 378 0.36 17.30 -31.09
C ASP A 378 -1.09 16.75 -31.11
N GLY A 379 -1.54 16.21 -32.25
CA GLY A 379 -2.81 15.49 -32.39
C GLY A 379 -4.08 16.29 -32.04
N SER A 380 -5.02 15.61 -31.36
CA SER A 380 -6.22 16.20 -30.77
C SER A 380 -6.82 15.27 -29.72
N GLY A 381 -6.84 15.72 -28.46
CA GLY A 381 -7.31 14.91 -27.33
C GLY A 381 -6.39 13.73 -27.03
N LYS A 382 -6.96 12.65 -26.48
CA LYS A 382 -6.19 11.45 -26.11
C LYS A 382 -5.91 10.57 -27.31
N TRP A 383 -4.70 10.02 -27.38
CA TRP A 383 -4.28 9.08 -28.40
C TRP A 383 -4.78 7.66 -28.11
N ARG A 384 -5.08 6.92 -29.18
CA ARG A 384 -4.91 5.47 -29.23
C ARG A 384 -3.56 5.17 -29.92
N LEU A 385 -2.69 4.38 -29.30
CA LEU A 385 -1.41 3.96 -29.88
C LEU A 385 -1.48 2.49 -30.30
N THR A 386 -0.84 2.17 -31.42
CA THR A 386 -0.60 0.80 -31.88
C THR A 386 0.91 0.58 -31.89
N ILE A 387 1.37 -0.36 -31.07
CA ILE A 387 2.78 -0.76 -30.96
C ILE A 387 2.96 -2.08 -31.71
N GLU A 388 3.80 -2.06 -32.76
CA GLU A 388 4.01 -3.17 -33.69
C GLU A 388 5.49 -3.60 -33.69
N SER A 389 5.72 -4.91 -33.69
CA SER A 389 7.04 -5.53 -33.80
C SER A 389 6.91 -6.98 -34.26
N SER A 390 8.03 -7.63 -34.58
CA SER A 390 8.14 -9.09 -34.68
C SER A 390 8.47 -9.77 -33.35
N LEU A 391 8.72 -8.98 -32.30
CA LEU A 391 9.04 -9.44 -30.93
C LEU A 391 7.76 -9.74 -30.14
N ASP A 392 7.83 -10.66 -29.18
CA ASP A 392 6.86 -10.72 -28.09
C ASP A 392 7.04 -9.49 -27.18
N LEU A 393 6.09 -8.56 -27.24
CA LEU A 393 6.10 -7.33 -26.46
C LEU A 393 5.00 -7.35 -25.41
N SER A 394 5.36 -6.96 -24.18
CA SER A 394 4.41 -6.62 -23.14
C SER A 394 4.49 -5.12 -22.83
N THR A 395 3.39 -4.41 -23.10
CA THR A 395 3.34 -2.93 -22.98
C THR A 395 2.39 -2.51 -21.87
N GLN A 396 2.72 -1.43 -21.15
CA GLN A 396 1.83 -0.77 -20.20
C GLN A 396 1.62 0.70 -20.56
N SER A 397 0.37 1.15 -20.52
CA SER A 397 0.05 2.57 -20.46
C SER A 397 -0.14 2.98 -19.00
N LEU A 398 0.76 3.80 -18.49
CA LEU A 398 0.72 4.34 -17.14
C LEU A 398 0.47 5.85 -17.21
N ILE A 399 -0.26 6.40 -16.24
CA ILE A 399 -0.43 7.85 -16.06
C ILE A 399 0.35 8.28 -14.82
N ARG A 400 1.15 9.33 -14.97
CA ARG A 400 1.94 9.93 -13.89
C ARG A 400 1.52 11.37 -13.63
N THR A 401 1.20 11.68 -12.38
CA THR A 401 0.90 13.03 -11.87
C THR A 401 2.18 13.75 -11.40
N PRO A 402 2.17 15.08 -11.17
CA PRO A 402 3.38 15.85 -10.82
C PRO A 402 4.00 15.48 -9.47
N ASP A 403 3.17 15.05 -8.51
CA ASP A 403 3.55 14.51 -7.20
C ASP A 403 4.08 13.05 -7.27
N GLY A 404 4.10 12.44 -8.45
CA GLY A 404 4.71 11.14 -8.70
C GLY A 404 3.80 9.93 -8.47
N PHE A 405 2.50 10.10 -8.24
CA PHE A 405 1.58 8.94 -8.27
C PHE A 405 1.60 8.31 -9.67
N LEU A 406 1.44 6.98 -9.73
CA LEU A 406 1.53 6.19 -10.95
C LEU A 406 0.34 5.21 -11.03
N THR A 407 -0.60 5.47 -11.94
CA THR A 407 -1.77 4.61 -12.17
C THR A 407 -1.62 3.83 -13.47
N ASN A 408 -1.97 2.54 -13.44
CA ASN A 408 -2.08 1.73 -14.66
C ASN A 408 -3.43 1.97 -15.37
N MET A 409 -3.37 2.36 -16.65
CA MET A 409 -4.53 2.63 -17.52
C MET A 409 -4.60 1.64 -18.71
N SER A 410 -3.95 0.48 -18.60
CA SER A 410 -3.83 -0.49 -19.71
C SER A 410 -5.10 -1.33 -19.93
N ALA A 411 -5.86 -1.61 -18.88
CA ALA A 411 -7.03 -2.49 -18.93
C ALA A 411 -8.28 -1.86 -19.56
N ILE A 412 -9.09 -2.68 -20.22
CA ILE A 412 -10.34 -2.29 -20.89
C ILE A 412 -11.51 -3.16 -20.38
N VAL A 413 -12.75 -2.71 -20.59
CA VAL A 413 -13.94 -3.51 -20.24
C VAL A 413 -13.98 -4.71 -21.18
N THR A 414 -13.95 -5.92 -20.62
CA THR A 414 -14.07 -7.15 -21.40
C THR A 414 -15.51 -7.32 -21.89
N PRO A 415 -15.78 -7.35 -23.22
CA PRO A 415 -17.15 -7.51 -23.72
C PRO A 415 -17.67 -8.92 -23.44
N ASN A 416 -18.98 -9.04 -23.21
CA ASN A 416 -19.63 -10.33 -23.06
C ASN A 416 -19.69 -11.10 -24.39
N ARG A 417 -20.16 -12.36 -24.36
CA ARG A 417 -20.20 -13.26 -25.54
C ARG A 417 -20.96 -12.68 -26.75
N ASN A 418 -21.94 -11.80 -26.51
CA ASN A 418 -22.69 -11.14 -27.59
C ASN A 418 -21.93 -9.93 -28.15
N GLY A 419 -21.01 -9.35 -27.38
CA GLY A 419 -20.22 -8.16 -27.71
C GLY A 419 -20.69 -6.88 -27.00
N SER A 420 -21.65 -6.97 -26.08
CA SER A 420 -22.00 -5.82 -25.22
C SER A 420 -20.94 -5.64 -24.14
N SER A 421 -20.62 -4.40 -23.80
CA SER A 421 -19.69 -4.06 -22.72
C SER A 421 -20.47 -3.58 -21.49
N THR A 422 -20.13 -4.10 -20.31
CA THR A 422 -20.83 -3.76 -19.05
C THR A 422 -19.91 -3.02 -18.09
N VAL A 423 -20.23 -1.75 -17.82
CA VAL A 423 -19.54 -0.94 -16.81
C VAL A 423 -20.23 -1.16 -15.46
N SER A 424 -19.53 -1.77 -14.50
CA SER A 424 -20.09 -2.15 -13.19
C SER A 424 -20.02 -1.06 -12.12
N PHE A 425 -19.32 0.03 -12.42
CA PHE A 425 -19.05 1.16 -11.54
C PHE A 425 -19.04 2.45 -12.36
N LEU A 426 -19.98 3.34 -12.07
CA LEU A 426 -19.96 4.74 -12.47
C LEU A 426 -20.65 5.57 -11.38
N ASN A 427 -19.91 6.42 -10.69
CA ASN A 427 -20.51 7.34 -9.72
C ASN A 427 -21.49 8.31 -10.40
N PRO A 428 -22.58 8.73 -9.72
CA PRO A 428 -23.50 9.75 -10.24
C PRO A 428 -22.83 11.12 -10.30
N ALA A 429 -23.37 12.07 -11.08
CA ALA A 429 -22.74 13.38 -11.27
C ALA A 429 -22.66 14.22 -9.98
N SER A 430 -23.54 13.92 -9.01
CA SER A 430 -23.53 14.50 -7.67
C SER A 430 -22.28 14.15 -6.85
N ASN A 431 -21.53 13.10 -7.21
CA ASN A 431 -20.25 12.76 -6.58
C ASN A 431 -19.09 13.56 -7.20
N THR A 432 -18.91 14.78 -6.72
CA THR A 432 -17.85 15.69 -7.17
C THR A 432 -16.44 15.30 -6.70
N ALA A 433 -16.33 14.46 -5.65
CA ALA A 433 -15.06 13.99 -5.10
C ALA A 433 -14.42 12.85 -5.91
N GLN A 434 -15.24 12.04 -6.59
CA GLN A 434 -14.82 10.92 -7.43
C GLN A 434 -15.61 10.92 -8.74
N ARG A 435 -15.29 11.85 -9.65
CA ARG A 435 -16.01 11.98 -10.93
C ARG A 435 -15.71 10.76 -11.81
N SER A 436 -16.74 10.01 -12.17
CA SER A 436 -16.60 8.86 -13.07
C SER A 436 -16.77 9.26 -14.53
N PHE A 437 -16.07 8.53 -15.40
CA PHE A 437 -16.05 8.70 -16.85
C PHE A 437 -16.12 7.35 -17.55
N ILE A 438 -16.64 7.36 -18.78
CA ILE A 438 -16.44 6.31 -19.77
C ILE A 438 -15.73 6.86 -21.00
N ARG A 439 -14.94 6.01 -21.65
CA ARG A 439 -14.31 6.28 -22.94
C ARG A 439 -14.73 5.19 -23.93
N LEU A 440 -15.28 5.62 -25.07
CA LEU A 440 -15.83 4.77 -26.12
C LEU A 440 -14.96 4.89 -27.37
N ILE A 441 -14.32 3.79 -27.78
CA ILE A 441 -13.34 3.78 -28.87
C ILE A 441 -13.83 2.92 -30.03
N ASN A 442 -14.12 3.55 -31.17
CA ASN A 442 -14.33 2.83 -32.42
C ASN A 442 -12.98 2.51 -33.06
N SER A 443 -12.65 1.22 -33.18
CA SER A 443 -11.42 0.75 -33.86
C SER A 443 -11.66 0.20 -35.27
N SER A 444 -12.89 0.32 -35.78
CA SER A 444 -13.23 -0.04 -37.16
C SER A 444 -13.00 1.12 -38.14
N ASN A 445 -13.03 0.80 -39.43
CA ASN A 445 -13.00 1.74 -40.55
C ASN A 445 -14.39 2.28 -40.96
N GLU A 446 -15.43 1.99 -40.18
CA GLU A 446 -16.82 2.39 -40.41
C GLU A 446 -17.38 3.13 -39.19
N SER A 447 -18.49 3.86 -39.33
CA SER A 447 -19.11 4.54 -38.18
C SER A 447 -19.92 3.55 -37.34
N ALA A 448 -19.66 3.49 -36.04
CA ALA A 448 -20.40 2.65 -35.09
C ALA A 448 -21.66 3.37 -34.59
N SER A 449 -22.81 2.70 -34.71
CA SER A 449 -24.02 3.07 -33.97
C SER A 449 -23.93 2.48 -32.57
N VAL A 450 -24.19 3.27 -31.52
CA VAL A 450 -24.01 2.90 -30.12
C VAL A 450 -25.27 3.22 -29.32
N THR A 451 -25.66 2.31 -28.43
CA THR A 451 -26.71 2.51 -27.43
C THR A 451 -26.15 2.23 -26.03
N ILE A 452 -26.48 3.10 -25.08
CA ILE A 452 -26.11 2.99 -23.67
C ILE A 452 -27.39 2.92 -22.85
N SER A 453 -27.66 1.76 -22.25
CA SER A 453 -28.70 1.58 -21.24
C SER A 453 -28.08 1.54 -19.85
N ALA A 454 -28.82 1.92 -18.81
CA ALA A 454 -28.29 1.96 -17.44
C ALA A 454 -29.31 1.52 -16.38
N ILE A 455 -28.79 0.95 -15.29
CA ILE A 455 -29.53 0.59 -14.09
C ILE A 455 -28.75 1.09 -12.85
N ASP A 456 -29.40 1.79 -11.94
CA ASP A 456 -28.81 2.30 -10.69
C ASP A 456 -28.57 1.19 -9.64
N ASP A 457 -27.95 1.49 -8.49
CA ASP A 457 -27.67 0.47 -7.47
C ASP A 457 -28.94 -0.05 -6.76
N ALA A 458 -30.05 0.70 -6.81
CA ALA A 458 -31.37 0.30 -6.35
C ALA A 458 -32.12 -0.63 -7.33
N GLY A 459 -31.55 -0.88 -8.52
CA GLY A 459 -32.16 -1.73 -9.55
C GLY A 459 -33.15 -1.01 -10.47
N GLN A 460 -33.19 0.33 -10.44
CA GLN A 460 -34.06 1.14 -11.30
C GLN A 460 -33.38 1.42 -12.63
N ILE A 461 -34.11 1.24 -13.72
CA ILE A 461 -33.68 1.61 -15.08
C ILE A 461 -33.66 3.14 -15.18
N ALA A 462 -32.69 3.69 -15.92
CA ALA A 462 -32.54 5.12 -16.21
C ALA A 462 -33.90 5.81 -16.52
N PRO A 463 -34.35 6.80 -15.71
CA PRO A 463 -35.70 7.37 -15.83
C PRO A 463 -35.95 8.13 -17.14
N ASN A 464 -34.91 8.66 -17.78
CA ASN A 464 -35.02 9.32 -19.09
C ASN A 464 -34.85 8.35 -20.28
N GLY A 465 -34.51 7.08 -20.02
CA GLY A 465 -34.32 6.03 -21.03
C GLY A 465 -32.88 5.82 -21.48
N ASP A 466 -32.73 5.15 -22.63
CA ASP A 466 -31.42 4.81 -23.21
C ASP A 466 -30.85 5.99 -24.02
N ILE A 467 -29.54 6.21 -23.91
CA ILE A 467 -28.80 7.15 -24.75
C ILE A 467 -28.41 6.46 -26.06
N SER A 468 -28.54 7.16 -27.19
CA SER A 468 -28.00 6.73 -28.48
C SER A 468 -27.02 7.74 -29.06
N LEU A 469 -25.99 7.27 -29.77
CA LEU A 469 -25.00 8.11 -30.45
C LEU A 469 -24.33 7.38 -31.62
N THR A 470 -23.60 8.14 -32.45
CA THR A 470 -22.78 7.61 -33.55
C THR A 470 -21.33 8.03 -33.38
N ILE A 471 -20.42 7.06 -33.37
CA ILE A 471 -18.97 7.25 -33.28
C ILE A 471 -18.36 7.02 -34.66
N GLY A 472 -17.65 8.00 -35.21
CA GLY A 472 -17.03 7.93 -36.53
C GLY A 472 -15.98 6.84 -36.66
N ALA A 473 -15.62 6.49 -37.91
CA ALA A 473 -14.53 5.54 -38.19
C ALA A 473 -13.23 5.97 -37.49
N GLY A 474 -12.66 5.08 -36.68
CA GLY A 474 -11.48 5.35 -35.85
C GLY A 474 -11.67 6.33 -34.68
N GLU A 475 -12.82 7.00 -34.54
CA GLU A 475 -13.07 8.04 -33.53
C GLU A 475 -13.12 7.48 -32.10
N SER A 476 -12.80 8.31 -31.11
CA SER A 476 -12.95 8.02 -29.67
C SER A 476 -13.66 9.17 -28.97
N LEU A 477 -14.78 8.87 -28.32
CA LEU A 477 -15.53 9.82 -27.50
C LEU A 477 -15.42 9.48 -26.01
N GLU A 478 -15.74 10.44 -25.17
CA GLU A 478 -15.48 10.40 -23.73
C GLU A 478 -16.55 11.21 -23.00
N PHE A 479 -17.12 10.63 -21.94
CA PHE A 479 -18.28 11.18 -21.25
C PHE A 479 -18.10 11.04 -19.74
N SER A 480 -18.30 12.12 -19.00
CA SER A 480 -18.44 12.08 -17.54
C SER A 480 -19.85 11.62 -17.15
N ALA A 481 -20.03 11.29 -15.87
CA ALA A 481 -21.36 11.02 -15.32
C ALA A 481 -22.35 12.19 -15.54
N ASN A 482 -21.88 13.45 -15.50
CA ASN A 482 -22.75 14.62 -15.75
C ASN A 482 -23.32 14.60 -17.17
N ASP A 483 -22.48 14.28 -18.15
CA ASP A 483 -22.83 14.33 -19.57
C ASP A 483 -23.81 13.21 -19.92
N LEU A 484 -23.72 12.07 -19.22
CA LEU A 484 -24.69 10.97 -19.32
C LEU A 484 -26.00 11.29 -18.59
N GLU A 485 -25.97 11.83 -17.37
CA GLU A 485 -27.19 12.12 -16.59
C GLU A 485 -28.01 13.29 -17.18
N GLN A 486 -27.35 14.32 -17.69
CA GLN A 486 -28.00 15.53 -18.26
C GLN A 486 -28.19 15.43 -19.78
N GLY A 487 -27.27 14.77 -20.49
CA GLY A 487 -27.20 14.74 -21.95
C GLY A 487 -26.42 15.92 -22.52
N ASP A 488 -25.55 15.66 -23.50
CA ASP A 488 -24.74 16.67 -24.18
C ASP A 488 -24.81 16.51 -25.71
N ALA A 489 -25.42 17.50 -26.37
CA ALA A 489 -25.60 17.52 -27.82
C ALA A 489 -24.32 17.90 -28.60
N GLU A 490 -23.37 18.61 -27.99
CA GLU A 490 -22.05 18.89 -28.59
C GLU A 490 -21.18 17.62 -28.60
N LEU A 491 -21.31 16.79 -27.56
CA LEU A 491 -20.73 15.45 -27.49
C LEU A 491 -21.56 14.35 -28.23
N LYS A 492 -22.53 14.75 -29.06
CA LYS A 492 -23.38 13.89 -29.92
C LYS A 492 -24.34 12.95 -29.19
N LEU A 493 -24.64 13.16 -27.90
CA LEU A 493 -25.58 12.34 -27.16
C LEU A 493 -27.02 12.65 -27.57
N LEU A 494 -27.78 11.60 -27.93
CA LEU A 494 -29.22 11.68 -28.16
C LEU A 494 -29.93 11.00 -26.99
N GLY A 495 -30.49 11.82 -26.10
CA GLY A 495 -31.06 11.39 -24.83
C GLY A 495 -30.12 11.65 -23.64
N SER A 496 -30.57 11.26 -22.45
CA SER A 496 -29.80 11.24 -21.21
C SER A 496 -30.32 10.14 -20.29
N LEU A 497 -29.61 9.80 -19.22
CA LEU A 497 -30.07 8.82 -18.23
C LEU A 497 -31.06 9.44 -17.22
N GLY A 498 -30.88 10.73 -16.88
CA GLY A 498 -31.51 11.36 -15.73
C GLY A 498 -30.75 11.09 -14.42
N GLU A 499 -31.27 11.58 -13.29
CA GLU A 499 -30.72 11.29 -11.96
C GLU A 499 -31.14 9.90 -11.45
N GLY A 500 -30.27 9.21 -10.70
CA GLY A 500 -30.50 7.85 -10.20
C GLY A 500 -30.08 7.65 -8.73
N SER A 501 -30.35 6.47 -8.17
CA SER A 501 -30.04 6.12 -6.78
C SER A 501 -28.76 5.29 -6.65
N GLY A 502 -27.69 5.91 -6.15
CA GLY A 502 -26.38 5.26 -5.98
C GLY A 502 -25.50 5.36 -7.23
N ARG A 503 -24.65 4.36 -7.48
CA ARG A 503 -23.81 4.29 -8.69
C ARG A 503 -24.61 3.71 -9.85
N TRP A 504 -24.32 4.14 -11.07
CA TRP A 504 -24.85 3.52 -12.29
C TRP A 504 -24.06 2.27 -12.68
N ARG A 505 -24.76 1.31 -13.28
CA ARG A 505 -24.20 0.22 -14.07
C ARG A 505 -24.69 0.38 -15.51
N LEU A 506 -23.77 0.44 -16.47
CA LEU A 506 -24.08 0.70 -17.88
C LEU A 506 -23.95 -0.59 -18.70
N ASN A 507 -24.85 -0.80 -19.65
CA ASN A 507 -24.74 -1.80 -20.70
C ASN A 507 -24.65 -1.09 -22.06
N ILE A 508 -23.53 -1.29 -22.76
CA ILE A 508 -23.15 -0.55 -23.96
C ILE A 508 -23.09 -1.52 -25.15
N THR A 509 -24.04 -1.40 -26.06
CA THR A 509 -24.13 -2.17 -27.30
C THR A 509 -23.73 -1.31 -28.50
N SER A 510 -23.13 -1.93 -29.52
CA SER A 510 -22.77 -1.22 -30.77
C SER A 510 -22.63 -2.14 -31.97
N GLU A 511 -22.80 -1.58 -33.16
CA GLU A 511 -22.47 -2.21 -34.44
C GLU A 511 -21.81 -1.16 -35.37
N PRO A 512 -20.59 -1.41 -35.90
CA PRO A 512 -19.61 -2.41 -35.44
C PRO A 512 -19.22 -2.27 -33.96
N LYS A 513 -18.66 -3.35 -33.40
CA LYS A 513 -18.28 -3.46 -31.99
C LYS A 513 -17.16 -2.48 -31.60
N ILE A 514 -17.45 -1.60 -30.66
CA ILE A 514 -16.48 -0.68 -30.04
C ILE A 514 -15.72 -1.32 -28.87
N LYS A 515 -14.71 -0.59 -28.37
CA LYS A 515 -14.03 -0.86 -27.09
C LYS A 515 -14.49 0.16 -26.06
N VAL A 516 -14.51 -0.24 -24.79
CA VAL A 516 -14.98 0.59 -23.67
C VAL A 516 -13.95 0.60 -22.56
N MET A 517 -13.74 1.76 -21.94
CA MET A 517 -13.05 1.91 -20.65
C MET A 517 -13.95 2.68 -19.67
N SER A 518 -13.80 2.42 -18.38
CA SER A 518 -14.35 3.23 -17.29
C SER A 518 -13.25 3.62 -16.32
N TYR A 519 -13.30 4.83 -15.77
CA TYR A 519 -12.34 5.31 -14.78
C TYR A 519 -12.92 6.39 -13.86
N VAL A 520 -12.24 6.63 -12.74
CA VAL A 520 -12.52 7.71 -11.78
C VAL A 520 -11.42 8.76 -11.85
N LEU A 521 -11.80 10.02 -11.65
CA LEU A 521 -10.91 11.17 -11.52
C LEU A 521 -11.28 11.98 -10.27
N THR A 522 -10.32 12.14 -9.37
CA THR A 522 -10.44 13.03 -8.20
C THR A 522 -10.16 14.50 -8.56
N PRO A 523 -10.58 15.47 -7.72
CA PRO A 523 -10.20 16.88 -7.89
C PRO A 523 -8.70 17.18 -7.90
N THR A 524 -7.86 16.34 -7.28
CA THR A 524 -6.40 16.50 -7.26
C THR A 524 -5.69 15.97 -8.52
N GLY A 525 -6.44 15.42 -9.47
CA GLY A 525 -5.86 14.84 -10.69
C GLY A 525 -5.51 13.35 -10.59
N PHE A 526 -5.66 12.72 -9.41
CA PHE A 526 -5.49 11.27 -9.31
C PHE A 526 -6.56 10.52 -10.11
N LEU A 527 -6.12 9.56 -10.92
CA LEU A 527 -6.91 8.80 -11.89
C LEU A 527 -6.92 7.31 -11.50
N THR A 528 -8.01 6.59 -11.77
CA THR A 528 -8.16 5.16 -11.44
C THR A 528 -8.89 4.39 -12.54
N ASN A 529 -8.31 3.32 -13.08
CA ASN A 529 -9.02 2.44 -14.01
C ASN A 529 -10.06 1.56 -13.28
N MET A 530 -11.32 1.65 -13.71
CA MET A 530 -12.47 0.93 -13.15
C MET A 530 -13.04 -0.12 -14.13
N SER A 531 -12.33 -0.40 -15.22
CA SER A 531 -12.82 -1.25 -16.33
C SER A 531 -12.86 -2.75 -16.01
N GLU A 532 -12.02 -3.22 -15.08
CA GLU A 532 -11.92 -4.63 -14.70
C GLU A 532 -12.86 -4.98 -13.54
N VAL A 533 -13.33 -6.24 -13.54
CA VAL A 533 -14.13 -6.85 -12.48
C VAL A 533 -13.70 -8.30 -12.28
N SER A 534 -13.93 -8.88 -11.10
CA SER A 534 -13.62 -10.28 -10.85
C SER A 534 -14.64 -11.19 -11.56
N ASP A 535 -14.16 -12.13 -12.38
CA ASP A 535 -14.89 -13.23 -13.04
C ASP A 535 -16.37 -12.94 -13.34
N ALA A 536 -16.61 -11.98 -14.25
CA ALA A 536 -17.93 -11.41 -14.52
C ALA A 536 -19.03 -12.47 -14.79
N SER A 537 -20.11 -12.41 -14.00
CA SER A 537 -21.24 -13.35 -14.05
C SER A 537 -20.88 -14.81 -13.73
N SER A 538 -19.92 -15.03 -12.83
CA SER A 538 -19.66 -16.35 -12.22
C SER A 538 -20.53 -16.61 -10.98
N SER A 539 -20.68 -17.87 -10.60
CA SER A 539 -21.27 -18.33 -9.33
C SER A 539 -20.22 -18.62 -8.25
N LEU A 540 -18.93 -18.58 -8.60
CA LEU A 540 -17.80 -18.68 -7.69
C LEU A 540 -16.71 -17.70 -8.14
N ILE A 541 -16.30 -16.80 -7.25
CA ILE A 541 -15.35 -15.72 -7.52
C ILE A 541 -14.28 -15.70 -6.43
N LYS A 542 -13.04 -15.40 -6.80
CA LYS A 542 -11.90 -15.22 -5.89
C LYS A 542 -11.49 -13.76 -5.80
N VAL A 543 -11.16 -13.31 -4.59
CA VAL A 543 -10.56 -12.00 -4.34
C VAL A 543 -9.19 -12.23 -3.70
N TRP A 544 -8.13 -11.86 -4.41
CA TRP A 544 -6.75 -12.20 -4.03
C TRP A 544 -6.15 -11.30 -2.95
N MET A 545 -6.73 -10.12 -2.75
CA MET A 545 -6.38 -9.18 -1.69
C MET A 545 -7.60 -8.36 -1.26
N PHE A 546 -7.81 -8.32 0.05
CA PHE A 546 -8.78 -7.45 0.72
C PHE A 546 -8.22 -7.09 2.11
N ASN A 547 -8.19 -5.80 2.48
CA ASN A 547 -7.65 -5.39 3.78
C ASN A 547 -8.63 -5.70 4.93
N PRO A 548 -8.13 -5.98 6.15
CA PRO A 548 -8.98 -6.13 7.33
C PRO A 548 -9.56 -4.79 7.80
N GLY A 549 -10.64 -4.82 8.58
CA GLY A 549 -11.33 -3.63 9.11
C GLY A 549 -10.53 -2.82 10.13
N SER A 550 -9.43 -3.39 10.63
CA SER A 550 -8.41 -2.66 11.40
C SER A 550 -7.63 -1.63 10.57
N ASN A 551 -7.52 -1.80 9.24
CA ASN A 551 -6.82 -0.86 8.36
C ASN A 551 -7.73 0.31 7.92
N LYS A 552 -7.88 1.29 8.82
CA LYS A 552 -8.74 2.47 8.60
C LYS A 552 -8.19 3.48 7.57
N ASN A 553 -6.89 3.44 7.28
CA ASN A 553 -6.26 4.37 6.34
C ASN A 553 -6.41 3.92 4.87
N GLN A 554 -6.61 2.61 4.65
CA GLN A 554 -6.85 2.00 3.35
C GLN A 554 -7.98 0.98 3.50
N ALA A 555 -9.21 1.50 3.55
CA ALA A 555 -10.40 0.73 3.84
C ALA A 555 -10.85 -0.06 2.61
N SER A 556 -10.93 -1.39 2.73
CA SER A 556 -11.47 -2.23 1.66
C SER A 556 -13.00 -2.26 1.66
N LYS A 557 -13.57 -2.23 0.47
CA LYS A 557 -15.01 -2.38 0.18
C LYS A 557 -15.20 -3.45 -0.89
N LEU A 558 -16.12 -4.38 -0.66
CA LEU A 558 -16.51 -5.39 -1.63
C LEU A 558 -17.85 -5.00 -2.25
N ARG A 559 -17.86 -4.69 -3.54
CA ARG A 559 -19.07 -4.35 -4.30
C ARG A 559 -19.58 -5.60 -4.99
N VAL A 560 -20.71 -6.15 -4.51
CA VAL A 560 -21.33 -7.37 -5.03
C VAL A 560 -22.60 -7.00 -5.80
N ILE A 561 -22.70 -7.47 -7.03
CA ILE A 561 -23.74 -7.11 -8.00
C ILE A 561 -24.45 -8.39 -8.44
N ASN A 562 -25.79 -8.41 -8.35
CA ASN A 562 -26.58 -9.53 -8.86
C ASN A 562 -26.85 -9.35 -10.37
N ASN A 563 -26.29 -10.26 -11.18
CA ASN A 563 -26.44 -10.31 -12.64
C ASN A 563 -27.40 -11.44 -13.09
N GLY A 564 -27.96 -12.18 -12.14
CA GLY A 564 -28.82 -13.34 -12.36
C GLY A 564 -30.25 -12.97 -12.72
N SER A 565 -31.15 -13.94 -12.58
CA SER A 565 -32.58 -13.81 -12.94
C SER A 565 -33.54 -13.64 -11.76
N SER A 566 -33.07 -13.91 -10.54
CA SER A 566 -33.84 -13.85 -9.30
C SER A 566 -33.00 -13.30 -8.14
N THR A 567 -33.44 -13.47 -6.89
CA THR A 567 -32.68 -13.06 -5.71
C THR A 567 -31.56 -14.04 -5.43
N ALA A 568 -30.31 -13.59 -5.54
CA ALA A 568 -29.11 -14.39 -5.30
C ALA A 568 -28.90 -14.61 -3.80
N LYS A 569 -28.63 -15.86 -3.37
CA LYS A 569 -28.11 -16.14 -2.03
C LYS A 569 -26.58 -16.19 -2.09
N VAL A 570 -25.94 -15.13 -1.60
CA VAL A 570 -24.48 -14.97 -1.58
C VAL A 570 -23.89 -15.50 -0.28
N THR A 571 -22.74 -16.15 -0.36
CA THR A 571 -21.94 -16.64 0.77
C THR A 571 -20.47 -16.25 0.56
N ILE A 572 -19.83 -15.66 1.58
CA ILE A 572 -18.43 -15.22 1.51
C ILE A 572 -17.64 -15.89 2.63
N SER A 573 -16.59 -16.63 2.26
CA SER A 573 -15.60 -17.18 3.18
C SER A 573 -14.24 -16.49 3.00
N GLY A 574 -13.48 -16.35 4.10
CA GLY A 574 -12.18 -15.68 4.12
C GLY A 574 -11.06 -16.60 4.61
N VAL A 575 -9.88 -16.44 4.00
CA VAL A 575 -8.62 -17.08 4.44
C VAL A 575 -7.56 -15.99 4.60
N ASP A 576 -6.81 -16.02 5.71
CA ASP A 576 -5.81 -15.01 6.06
C ASP A 576 -4.46 -15.21 5.35
N ASP A 577 -3.52 -14.27 5.52
CA ASP A 577 -2.20 -14.34 4.86
C ASP A 577 -1.40 -15.59 5.29
N ALA A 578 -1.64 -16.10 6.50
CA ALA A 578 -1.02 -17.32 7.02
C ALA A 578 -1.76 -18.62 6.60
N GLY A 579 -2.78 -18.53 5.74
CA GLY A 579 -3.51 -19.67 5.18
C GLY A 579 -4.62 -20.23 6.07
N ASN A 580 -4.98 -19.56 7.16
CA ASN A 580 -6.03 -19.98 8.09
C ASN A 580 -7.39 -19.46 7.62
N SER A 581 -8.43 -20.28 7.68
CA SER A 581 -9.82 -19.77 7.58
C SER A 581 -10.09 -18.76 8.70
N GLY A 582 -10.89 -17.73 8.42
CA GLY A 582 -11.32 -16.77 9.43
C GLY A 582 -11.99 -17.44 10.64
N PRO A 583 -11.76 -16.96 11.88
CA PRO A 583 -12.21 -17.64 13.10
C PRO A 583 -13.72 -17.54 13.38
N GLY A 584 -14.45 -16.75 12.61
CA GLY A 584 -15.91 -16.63 12.68
C GLY A 584 -16.65 -17.66 11.80
N THR A 585 -17.65 -17.20 11.07
CA THR A 585 -18.44 -18.02 10.13
C THR A 585 -18.65 -17.28 8.82
N ASP A 586 -18.73 -18.00 7.71
CA ASP A 586 -19.05 -17.45 6.38
C ASP A 586 -20.17 -16.40 6.44
N LEU A 587 -19.95 -15.27 5.77
CA LEU A 587 -20.92 -14.18 5.69
C LEU A 587 -21.99 -14.51 4.65
N ILE A 588 -23.25 -14.59 5.05
CA ILE A 588 -24.38 -15.01 4.22
C ILE A 588 -25.43 -13.90 4.14
N PHE A 589 -25.89 -13.60 2.92
CA PHE A 589 -26.95 -12.63 2.65
C PHE A 589 -27.74 -12.96 1.38
N ASN A 590 -28.90 -12.33 1.22
CA ASN A 590 -29.70 -12.41 0.01
C ASN A 590 -29.63 -11.06 -0.74
N LEU A 591 -29.26 -11.07 -2.01
CA LEU A 591 -29.11 -9.91 -2.86
C LEU A 591 -30.22 -9.90 -3.94
N PRO A 592 -31.24 -9.02 -3.85
CA PRO A 592 -32.34 -8.96 -4.82
C PRO A 592 -31.90 -8.89 -6.29
N TYR A 593 -32.75 -9.37 -7.20
CA TYR A 593 -32.54 -9.27 -8.65
C TYR A 593 -32.11 -7.85 -9.06
N ALA A 594 -31.08 -7.76 -9.90
CA ALA A 594 -30.51 -6.51 -10.41
C ALA A 594 -30.10 -5.47 -9.33
N SER A 595 -29.95 -5.84 -8.05
CA SER A 595 -29.49 -4.93 -7.00
C SER A 595 -27.98 -5.05 -6.72
N VAL A 596 -27.45 -4.13 -5.91
CA VAL A 596 -26.04 -4.08 -5.48
C VAL A 596 -25.96 -4.01 -3.96
N THR A 597 -24.87 -4.55 -3.38
CA THR A 597 -24.50 -4.30 -1.98
C THR A 597 -22.99 -4.06 -1.89
N GLU A 598 -22.62 -2.98 -1.21
CA GLU A 598 -21.23 -2.69 -0.85
C GLU A 598 -20.98 -3.07 0.62
N ILE A 599 -20.02 -3.95 0.85
CA ILE A 599 -19.67 -4.51 2.16
C ILE A 599 -18.30 -3.95 2.56
N THR A 600 -18.23 -3.19 3.65
CA THR A 600 -16.94 -2.74 4.20
C THR A 600 -16.22 -3.88 4.91
N ALA A 601 -14.90 -3.77 5.09
CA ALA A 601 -14.13 -4.78 5.82
C ALA A 601 -14.66 -5.06 7.24
N THR A 602 -15.07 -4.02 7.98
CA THR A 602 -15.71 -4.20 9.30
C THR A 602 -16.99 -5.03 9.23
N GLU A 603 -17.83 -4.82 8.22
CA GLU A 603 -19.08 -5.58 8.01
C GLU A 603 -18.84 -7.01 7.48
N LEU A 604 -17.73 -7.25 6.79
CA LEU A 604 -17.31 -8.57 6.37
C LEU A 604 -16.85 -9.42 7.56
N GLU A 605 -16.12 -8.80 8.50
CA GLU A 605 -15.59 -9.44 9.69
C GLU A 605 -16.67 -9.65 10.77
N ASN A 606 -17.61 -8.71 10.93
CA ASN A 606 -18.58 -8.68 12.04
C ASN A 606 -20.06 -8.89 11.65
N GLY A 607 -20.38 -8.89 10.36
CA GLY A 607 -21.77 -8.85 9.89
C GLY A 607 -22.39 -7.45 9.91
N SER A 608 -23.66 -7.36 9.50
CA SER A 608 -24.44 -6.11 9.50
C SER A 608 -25.93 -6.42 9.46
N SER A 609 -26.63 -6.19 10.58
CA SER A 609 -28.08 -6.41 10.67
C SER A 609 -28.90 -5.45 9.80
N GLU A 610 -28.37 -4.25 9.53
CA GLU A 610 -28.98 -3.25 8.65
C GLU A 610 -29.01 -3.72 7.18
N LYS A 611 -27.89 -4.28 6.71
CA LYS A 611 -27.76 -4.83 5.34
C LYS A 611 -28.17 -6.30 5.21
N GLY A 612 -28.67 -6.91 6.29
CA GLY A 612 -29.03 -8.34 6.32
C GLY A 612 -27.84 -9.30 6.14
N LEU A 613 -26.61 -8.84 6.41
CA LEU A 613 -25.39 -9.65 6.35
C LEU A 613 -25.28 -10.46 7.66
N THR A 614 -25.52 -11.77 7.56
CA THR A 614 -25.51 -12.70 8.69
C THR A 614 -24.21 -13.49 8.75
N GLY A 615 -23.74 -13.85 9.95
CA GLY A 615 -22.38 -14.37 10.13
C GLY A 615 -21.35 -13.22 10.17
N GLY A 616 -20.14 -13.50 9.73
CA GLY A 616 -18.99 -12.59 9.82
C GLY A 616 -17.72 -13.41 10.02
N ILE A 617 -16.70 -13.18 9.20
CA ILE A 617 -15.52 -14.07 9.15
C ILE A 617 -14.60 -13.97 10.37
N GLY A 618 -14.83 -13.01 11.28
CA GLY A 618 -14.00 -12.71 12.44
C GLY A 618 -12.68 -12.04 12.07
N ASP A 619 -11.85 -11.70 13.06
CA ASP A 619 -10.55 -11.03 12.84
C ASP A 619 -9.46 -12.03 12.39
N GLY A 620 -8.67 -11.67 11.37
CA GLY A 620 -7.63 -12.52 10.77
C GLY A 620 -6.22 -11.93 10.86
N ARG A 621 -5.19 -12.72 10.47
CA ARG A 621 -3.80 -12.24 10.43
C ARG A 621 -3.43 -11.70 9.05
N GLY A 622 -3.16 -10.40 8.98
CA GLY A 622 -2.77 -9.74 7.74
C GLY A 622 -3.98 -9.43 6.85
N LYS A 623 -3.85 -9.69 5.55
CA LYS A 623 -4.89 -9.45 4.55
C LYS A 623 -5.72 -10.71 4.29
N TRP A 624 -6.95 -10.49 3.86
CA TRP A 624 -7.86 -11.55 3.45
C TRP A 624 -7.68 -11.92 1.97
N ARG A 625 -7.80 -13.21 1.69
CA ARG A 625 -8.22 -13.77 0.41
C ARG A 625 -9.65 -14.27 0.56
N LEU A 626 -10.57 -13.79 -0.27
CA LEU A 626 -11.99 -14.15 -0.18
C LEU A 626 -12.39 -15.16 -1.25
N THR A 627 -13.36 -16.01 -0.91
CA THR A 627 -14.14 -16.79 -1.87
C THR A 627 -15.60 -16.36 -1.75
N VAL A 628 -16.12 -15.76 -2.81
CA VAL A 628 -17.55 -15.41 -2.91
C VAL A 628 -18.23 -16.50 -3.73
N THR A 629 -19.34 -17.05 -3.22
CA THR A 629 -20.18 -18.02 -3.92
C THR A 629 -21.63 -17.56 -3.94
N SER A 630 -22.37 -17.98 -4.97
CA SER A 630 -23.77 -17.60 -5.21
C SER A 630 -24.50 -18.69 -5.98
N ASP A 631 -25.82 -18.80 -5.81
CA ASP A 631 -26.69 -19.68 -6.61
C ASP A 631 -27.12 -19.05 -7.95
N GLU A 632 -27.16 -17.71 -8.02
CA GLU A 632 -27.33 -16.92 -9.25
C GLU A 632 -26.00 -16.28 -9.71
N PRO A 633 -25.80 -15.97 -11.00
CA PRO A 633 -24.62 -15.24 -11.49
C PRO A 633 -24.42 -13.87 -10.84
N ILE A 634 -23.19 -13.57 -10.40
CA ILE A 634 -22.83 -12.29 -9.79
C ILE A 634 -21.60 -11.67 -10.46
N THR A 635 -21.42 -10.36 -10.30
CA THR A 635 -20.13 -9.67 -10.49
C THR A 635 -19.65 -9.16 -9.13
N VAL A 636 -18.34 -9.21 -8.90
CA VAL A 636 -17.69 -8.67 -7.71
C VAL A 636 -16.60 -7.69 -8.11
N GLN A 637 -16.46 -6.60 -7.36
CA GLN A 637 -15.29 -5.73 -7.40
C GLN A 637 -14.67 -5.59 -6.00
N SER A 638 -13.34 -5.77 -5.92
CA SER A 638 -12.55 -5.47 -4.73
C SER A 638 -12.03 -4.04 -4.83
N LEU A 639 -12.51 -3.17 -3.95
CA LEU A 639 -12.19 -1.74 -3.94
C LEU A 639 -11.38 -1.40 -2.70
N LEU A 640 -10.50 -0.42 -2.82
CA LEU A 640 -9.70 0.11 -1.74
C LEU A 640 -9.78 1.64 -1.76
N GLU A 641 -10.25 2.25 -0.67
CA GLU A 641 -10.44 3.70 -0.56
C GLU A 641 -9.63 4.31 0.60
N THR A 642 -9.19 5.56 0.45
CA THR A 642 -8.54 6.34 1.52
C THR A 642 -9.46 7.43 2.09
N PRO A 643 -9.19 7.95 3.30
CA PRO A 643 -9.85 9.14 3.83
C PRO A 643 -9.73 10.40 2.94
N ALA A 644 -8.73 10.45 2.05
CA ALA A 644 -8.55 11.53 1.08
C ALA A 644 -9.44 11.38 -0.18
N GLY A 645 -10.21 10.29 -0.29
CA GLY A 645 -11.10 10.02 -1.42
C GLY A 645 -10.44 9.33 -2.62
N PHE A 646 -9.15 8.97 -2.53
CA PHE A 646 -8.52 8.07 -3.51
C PHE A 646 -9.21 6.71 -3.49
N ILE A 647 -9.29 6.08 -4.66
CA ILE A 647 -9.84 4.74 -4.85
C ILE A 647 -8.94 3.94 -5.79
N THR A 648 -8.79 2.64 -5.54
CA THR A 648 -8.24 1.69 -6.53
C THR A 648 -9.10 0.44 -6.65
N ASN A 649 -8.93 -0.23 -7.78
CA ASN A 649 -9.62 -1.45 -8.16
C ASN A 649 -8.62 -2.62 -8.10
N LEU A 650 -8.81 -3.53 -7.15
CA LEU A 650 -7.94 -4.68 -6.89
C LEU A 650 -8.66 -6.01 -7.21
N SER A 651 -9.59 -5.97 -8.18
CA SER A 651 -10.45 -7.08 -8.55
C SER A 651 -9.73 -8.22 -9.32
N THR A 652 -8.54 -7.95 -9.86
CA THR A 652 -7.81 -8.86 -10.76
C THR A 652 -6.32 -8.98 -10.38
N SER A 653 -5.64 -9.95 -10.99
CA SER A 653 -4.26 -10.37 -10.72
C SER A 653 -3.50 -10.60 -12.04
N ALA A 654 -2.23 -11.00 -11.96
CA ALA A 654 -1.41 -11.29 -13.13
C ALA A 654 -2.03 -12.41 -13.99
N LYS A 655 -2.44 -12.05 -15.20
CA LYS A 655 -3.03 -12.93 -16.22
C LYS A 655 -2.00 -13.95 -16.72
#